data_AF-A0A8H4XLM6-F1
#
_entry.id   AF-A0A8H4XLM6-F1
#
_cell.length_a   1.000
_cell.length_b   1.000
_cell.length_c   1.000
_cell.angle_alpha   90.00
_cell.angle_beta   90.00
_cell.angle_gamma   90.00
#
_symmetry.space_group_name_H-M   'P 1'
#
loop_
_entity.id
_entity.type
_entity.pdbx_description
1 polymer ?
#
loop_
_entity_poly.entity_id
_entity_poly.type
_entity_poly.pdbx_seq_one_letter_code
_entity_poly.pdbx_strand_id
1 'polypeptide(L)'
;MSALLDVYSTLAYRTPVLGSLLSSVVVEILLISLGLYILSSLVQYPLQLLQSSSLSSSKRPFHSGFGISQLPRLSAAIPWFGHLLGLQRDSARYINRVIASTAAPIFTIDIPFKRIIVANPSIDRQLARHVSDTGLAQILAHVGPRVFSLGQSTVRIILDADPRPLHKVEFGGVENLKALSERSGVFLWDEMNKMDAVNDVDLAHWMFGLTVSATANAVWGVENPWRMDREFSEEFMNLSETFDSLSRPVAWLTAGSAYNSRKFLSTRLREFHNQHRESRVRTVAHAINVVAHSDPNWETNPDYYNIEMVSALGLLATPSTLSVWLVRHLLATPELLRVIMREVDGLEVVQAETLDSPKLDLAHVRTLCPWLVASWYETLRLHMTGVPRLARHAFSLAVPGTEPLSVSQGDIFLLPMCASNLDAATWGSDAASFNPGRFMASSGELNNSLIRKVRAFGVAGNLCPGRVFGFEVAMAVVAGTLRTFEIKRADGGGFWVPRVRKGFNVGFERCSPCLAAGRDCQFTAHPYELQAADLKRKHDELQARVSEHENLYDSLKTARPEETEEILRRIRAGKDVTSMTEDIQEGGLLLRLASSSSSSSQSNHQPPESEATRAGPMIRQAVAGSLLFSGSQAQHPGAQRQSSHGHPSRARLTSRFDHPEYVFERAWPDTQHMYAEESIFVDLPGYKLPVSRWTTVCDDDRLLSHLLLLFWSWDTICNRVIDRTMFEEDLVSLDPSGMYQPHRLCFCSPFLVNALLAVSCLYTTNQATFGEQGDLFTRGQAFAKEAERLLLFEDFRPFLPVAQGLALMHVYEGALGEGGKATTYHTRMHARYSELQLDDIPRSLDAAPAGTRECRESHALSWIQWGFYVWDWKPMHGLVRRLLIKRPNRPKIWRDAATSPLCNTDSPDYWWFSYPVSVIPQKSLKRDIFEAECNLTEITEQVLQFLVPLEEGIVPRRNAERARELYTKLTEWKASLPERLQAENAVLPAAILLHLNVDLIIISILRPFEGFSKQEFGPFDPMTMSYAHTSNAMSTMWYFRALYTLRNEHWLIQACSVCAFRVLFDIDSSPIQLETFTKALRALMELSEAFPVAKDVLLSVETVVRKRKLQLPERAQDHLPGETDGTKTEFTVVKVRDHSVIVEKADSLGNKNHTTMLGLLSAVGPKADGID
;
A
#
# COMPACT_ATOMS: atom_id res chain seq x y z
N MET A 1 16.10 -8.77 -42.19
CA MET A 1 15.38 -8.42 -43.43
C MET A 1 15.46 -6.93 -43.74
N SER A 2 14.73 -6.01 -43.10
CA SER A 2 14.71 -4.57 -43.49
C SER A 2 16.10 -3.97 -43.71
N ALA A 3 16.98 -3.99 -42.70
CA ALA A 3 18.33 -3.42 -42.80
C ALA A 3 19.23 -4.07 -43.88
N LEU A 4 18.99 -5.34 -44.23
CA LEU A 4 19.72 -6.01 -45.32
C LEU A 4 19.13 -5.66 -46.70
N LEU A 5 17.82 -5.39 -46.78
CA LEU A 5 17.17 -4.87 -47.98
C LEU A 5 17.59 -3.42 -48.27
N ASP A 6 17.75 -2.59 -47.23
CA ASP A 6 18.28 -1.22 -47.38
C ASP A 6 19.73 -1.23 -47.91
N VAL A 7 20.61 -2.04 -47.32
CA VAL A 7 21.99 -2.24 -47.81
C VAL A 7 22.01 -2.78 -49.24
N TYR A 8 21.16 -3.77 -49.56
CA TYR A 8 21.06 -4.33 -50.91
C TYR A 8 20.57 -3.30 -51.93
N SER A 9 19.55 -2.50 -51.60
CA SER A 9 19.04 -1.44 -52.48
C SER A 9 20.08 -0.35 -52.76
N THR A 10 20.91 -0.03 -51.77
CA THR A 10 21.96 0.99 -51.88
C THR A 10 23.15 0.51 -52.74
N LEU A 11 23.47 -0.78 -52.69
CA LEU A 11 24.54 -1.39 -53.50
C LEU A 11 24.10 -1.72 -54.93
N ALA A 12 22.89 -2.28 -55.10
CA ALA A 12 22.34 -2.62 -56.41
C ALA A 12 22.20 -1.40 -57.34
N TYR A 13 21.99 -0.21 -56.79
CA TYR A 13 21.90 1.04 -57.55
C TYR A 13 23.26 1.58 -58.04
N ARG A 14 24.39 1.12 -57.47
CA ARG A 14 25.73 1.66 -57.80
C ARG A 14 26.59 0.74 -58.67
N THR A 15 26.46 -0.58 -58.56
CA THR A 15 27.26 -1.53 -59.34
C THR A 15 26.48 -2.82 -59.66
N PRO A 16 25.80 -2.91 -60.83
CA PRO A 16 24.88 -4.02 -61.13
C PRO A 16 25.57 -5.40 -61.18
N VAL A 17 26.87 -5.46 -61.50
CA VAL A 17 27.65 -6.71 -61.49
C VAL A 17 27.94 -7.20 -60.07
N LEU A 18 28.15 -6.29 -59.10
CA LEU A 18 28.35 -6.66 -57.70
C LEU A 18 27.04 -7.16 -57.06
N GLY A 19 25.89 -6.63 -57.49
CA GLY A 19 24.57 -7.00 -56.95
C GLY A 19 24.19 -8.48 -57.15
N SER A 20 24.69 -9.14 -58.20
CA SER A 20 24.43 -10.58 -58.45
C SER A 20 25.34 -11.48 -57.59
N LEU A 21 26.64 -11.18 -57.52
CA LEU A 21 27.59 -11.86 -56.62
C LEU A 21 27.21 -11.69 -55.14
N LEU A 22 26.85 -10.46 -54.73
CA LEU A 22 26.36 -10.20 -53.37
C LEU A 22 24.99 -10.83 -53.12
N SER A 23 24.12 -11.04 -54.12
CA SER A 23 22.87 -11.78 -53.89
C SER A 23 23.14 -13.24 -53.51
N SER A 24 24.10 -13.91 -54.17
CA SER A 24 24.50 -15.28 -53.80
C SER A 24 25.12 -15.31 -52.42
N VAL A 25 26.11 -14.44 -52.15
CA VAL A 25 26.83 -14.43 -50.86
C VAL A 25 25.94 -13.97 -49.71
N VAL A 26 25.02 -13.02 -49.91
CA VAL A 26 24.06 -12.61 -48.87
C VAL A 26 22.98 -13.67 -48.65
N VAL A 27 22.55 -14.39 -49.68
CA VAL A 27 21.64 -15.56 -49.51
C VAL A 27 22.36 -16.70 -48.81
N GLU A 28 23.61 -17.01 -49.14
CA GLU A 28 24.43 -18.01 -48.43
C GLU A 28 24.70 -17.58 -46.99
N ILE A 29 25.10 -16.33 -46.72
CA ILE A 29 25.26 -15.82 -45.35
C ILE A 29 23.93 -15.82 -44.60
N LEU A 30 22.79 -15.55 -45.25
CA LEU A 30 21.46 -15.67 -44.64
C LEU A 30 21.08 -17.12 -44.36
N LEU A 31 21.38 -18.07 -45.26
CA LEU A 31 21.13 -19.50 -45.09
C LEU A 31 22.08 -20.13 -44.06
N ILE A 32 23.33 -19.68 -43.99
CA ILE A 32 24.30 -20.05 -42.96
C ILE A 32 23.93 -19.40 -41.63
N SER A 33 23.47 -18.15 -41.59
CA SER A 33 23.01 -17.51 -40.35
C SER A 33 21.70 -18.11 -39.86
N LEU A 34 20.76 -18.44 -40.75
CA LEU A 34 19.53 -19.16 -40.43
C LEU A 34 19.83 -20.61 -40.04
N GLY A 35 20.78 -21.26 -40.71
CA GLY A 35 21.26 -22.60 -40.42
C GLY A 35 21.96 -22.68 -39.07
N LEU A 36 22.86 -21.74 -38.76
CA LEU A 36 23.52 -21.58 -37.45
C LEU A 36 22.52 -21.15 -36.36
N TYR A 37 21.49 -20.36 -36.68
CA TYR A 37 20.42 -20.03 -35.75
C TYR A 37 19.53 -21.25 -35.45
N ILE A 38 19.23 -22.07 -36.46
CA ILE A 38 18.52 -23.34 -36.30
C ILE A 38 19.40 -24.35 -35.56
N LEU A 39 20.69 -24.47 -35.86
CA LEU A 39 21.63 -25.35 -35.14
C LEU A 39 21.83 -24.88 -33.71
N SER A 40 22.08 -23.59 -33.46
CA SER A 40 22.27 -23.09 -32.09
C SER A 40 20.98 -23.22 -31.29
N SER A 41 19.81 -23.06 -31.92
CA SER A 41 18.52 -23.34 -31.27
C SER A 41 18.37 -24.84 -31.00
N LEU A 42 18.62 -25.73 -31.97
CA LEU A 42 18.53 -27.19 -31.80
C LEU A 42 19.56 -27.77 -30.81
N VAL A 43 20.69 -27.10 -30.60
CA VAL A 43 21.72 -27.49 -29.62
C VAL A 43 21.47 -26.85 -28.24
N GLN A 44 20.99 -25.60 -28.17
CA GLN A 44 20.63 -24.96 -26.90
C GLN A 44 19.28 -25.44 -26.35
N TYR A 45 18.34 -25.88 -27.19
CA TYR A 45 17.03 -26.39 -26.76
C TYR A 45 17.12 -27.64 -25.84
N PRO A 46 17.91 -28.69 -26.14
CA PRO A 46 18.11 -29.79 -25.20
C PRO A 46 18.90 -29.37 -23.95
N LEU A 47 19.85 -28.43 -24.06
CA LEU A 47 20.57 -27.89 -22.90
C LEU A 47 19.68 -27.05 -21.97
N GLN A 48 18.76 -26.26 -22.53
CA GLN A 48 17.76 -25.50 -21.77
C GLN A 48 16.64 -26.41 -21.24
N LEU A 49 16.27 -27.48 -21.95
CA LEU A 49 15.39 -28.53 -21.42
C LEU A 49 16.04 -29.25 -20.22
N LEU A 50 17.31 -29.61 -20.33
CA LEU A 50 18.09 -30.19 -19.22
C LEU A 50 18.20 -29.22 -18.03
N GLN A 51 18.45 -27.93 -18.26
CA GLN A 51 18.46 -26.92 -17.19
C GLN A 51 17.05 -26.61 -16.62
N SER A 52 15.99 -26.72 -17.42
CA SER A 52 14.60 -26.62 -16.93
C SER A 52 14.18 -27.85 -16.13
N SER A 53 14.80 -29.01 -16.38
CA SER A 53 14.48 -30.25 -15.68
C SER A 53 14.87 -30.22 -14.19
N SER A 54 15.91 -29.46 -13.82
CA SER A 54 16.24 -29.22 -12.40
C SER A 54 15.27 -28.28 -11.68
N LEU A 55 14.44 -27.53 -12.40
CA LEU A 55 13.33 -26.75 -11.83
C LEU A 55 12.02 -27.55 -11.77
N SER A 56 12.02 -28.82 -12.20
CA SER A 56 10.84 -29.69 -12.25
C SER A 56 10.78 -30.73 -11.12
N SER A 57 11.68 -30.69 -10.12
CA SER A 57 11.68 -31.66 -9.01
C SER A 57 10.69 -31.33 -7.88
N SER A 58 9.42 -31.12 -8.25
CA SER A 58 8.29 -31.24 -7.33
C SER A 58 7.32 -32.27 -7.89
N LYS A 59 6.86 -33.21 -7.05
CA LYS A 59 6.03 -34.34 -7.47
C LYS A 59 4.72 -33.82 -8.07
N ARG A 60 4.47 -34.11 -9.35
CA ARG A 60 3.18 -33.80 -9.99
C ARG A 60 2.07 -34.64 -9.35
N PRO A 61 1.01 -34.03 -8.76
CA PRO A 61 -0.30 -34.66 -8.77
C PRO A 61 -0.86 -34.54 -10.19
N PHE A 62 -1.32 -35.65 -10.77
CA PHE A 62 -2.12 -35.61 -12.00
C PHE A 62 -3.50 -35.02 -11.66
N HIS A 63 -3.70 -33.74 -11.92
CA HIS A 63 -5.03 -33.15 -11.98
C HIS A 63 -5.46 -33.00 -13.45
N SER A 64 -6.59 -33.59 -13.78
CA SER A 64 -7.23 -33.57 -15.10
C SER A 64 -7.92 -32.23 -15.37
N GLY A 65 -7.13 -31.16 -15.50
CA GLY A 65 -7.62 -29.80 -15.75
C GLY A 65 -7.33 -29.30 -17.17
N PHE A 66 -8.17 -28.37 -17.63
CA PHE A 66 -7.99 -27.60 -18.86
C PHE A 66 -6.63 -26.85 -18.87
N GLY A 67 -5.67 -27.36 -19.64
CA GLY A 67 -4.30 -26.84 -19.68
C GLY A 67 -4.08 -25.80 -20.77
N ILE A 68 -3.00 -25.01 -20.66
CA ILE A 68 -2.62 -23.96 -21.64
C ILE A 68 -2.47 -24.47 -23.08
N SER A 69 -2.20 -25.76 -23.29
CA SER A 69 -2.19 -26.41 -24.60
C SER A 69 -3.56 -26.45 -25.29
N GLN A 70 -4.66 -26.26 -24.55
CA GLN A 70 -6.05 -26.30 -25.00
C GLN A 70 -6.60 -24.89 -25.29
N LEU A 71 -5.86 -23.83 -24.95
CA LEU A 71 -6.24 -22.46 -25.30
C LEU A 71 -6.17 -22.23 -26.82
N PRO A 72 -7.03 -21.35 -27.37
CA PRO A 72 -6.92 -20.93 -28.76
C PRO A 72 -5.49 -20.44 -29.07
N ARG A 73 -4.88 -21.02 -30.10
CA ARG A 73 -3.54 -20.67 -30.56
C ARG A 73 -3.66 -19.80 -31.81
N LEU A 74 -3.31 -18.53 -31.72
CA LEU A 74 -3.36 -17.65 -32.88
C LEU A 74 -2.10 -17.83 -33.72
N SER A 75 -2.27 -18.10 -35.01
CA SER A 75 -1.17 -18.20 -35.96
C SER A 75 -0.82 -16.83 -36.53
N ALA A 76 0.47 -16.56 -36.75
CA ALA A 76 0.94 -15.41 -37.52
C ALA A 76 1.24 -15.82 -38.97
N ALA A 77 1.21 -14.85 -39.89
CA ALA A 77 1.47 -15.07 -41.33
C ALA A 77 2.84 -15.72 -41.62
N ILE A 78 3.82 -15.52 -40.74
CA ILE A 78 5.08 -16.28 -40.72
C ILE A 78 5.03 -17.19 -39.48
N PRO A 79 4.97 -18.52 -39.64
CA PRO A 79 4.92 -19.46 -38.50
C PRO A 79 6.09 -19.23 -37.54
N TRP A 80 5.80 -19.28 -36.23
CA TRP A 80 6.73 -19.10 -35.09
C TRP A 80 7.44 -17.74 -34.96
N PHE A 81 7.76 -17.07 -36.06
CA PHE A 81 8.49 -15.80 -36.08
C PHE A 81 7.59 -14.56 -36.23
N GLY A 82 6.41 -14.70 -36.84
CA GLY A 82 5.55 -13.56 -37.15
C GLY A 82 5.09 -12.77 -35.91
N HIS A 83 4.80 -13.45 -34.80
CA HIS A 83 4.49 -12.80 -33.53
C HIS A 83 5.69 -12.08 -32.93
N LEU A 84 6.88 -12.68 -32.98
CA LEU A 84 8.12 -12.05 -32.51
C LEU A 84 8.46 -10.80 -33.34
N LEU A 85 8.32 -10.87 -34.65
CA LEU A 85 8.53 -9.72 -35.56
C LEU A 85 7.47 -8.64 -35.35
N GLY A 86 6.21 -9.01 -35.10
CA GLY A 86 5.14 -8.07 -34.77
C GLY A 86 5.43 -7.32 -33.47
N LEU A 87 5.83 -8.05 -32.42
CA LEU A 87 6.23 -7.50 -31.12
C LEU A 87 7.48 -6.59 -31.23
N GLN A 88 8.53 -7.04 -31.93
CA GLN A 88 9.74 -6.23 -32.16
C GLN A 88 9.48 -4.97 -33.01
N ARG A 89 8.41 -4.94 -33.80
CA ARG A 89 8.05 -3.81 -34.65
C ARG A 89 7.13 -2.81 -33.93
N ASP A 90 6.06 -3.28 -33.30
CA ASP A 90 4.99 -2.41 -32.79
C ASP A 90 4.66 -2.66 -31.28
N SER A 91 5.52 -3.34 -30.51
CA SER A 91 5.30 -3.68 -29.09
C SER A 91 3.96 -4.40 -28.82
N ALA A 92 3.39 -4.24 -27.63
CA ALA A 92 2.03 -4.63 -27.28
C ALA A 92 0.95 -3.92 -28.13
N ARG A 93 1.25 -2.90 -28.95
CA ARG A 93 0.28 -2.38 -29.94
C ARG A 93 0.04 -3.39 -31.07
N TYR A 94 1.01 -4.25 -31.39
CA TYR A 94 0.77 -5.45 -32.20
C TYR A 94 -0.27 -6.34 -31.53
N ILE A 95 -0.14 -6.57 -30.22
CA ILE A 95 -1.06 -7.42 -29.45
C ILE A 95 -2.47 -6.86 -29.42
N ASN A 96 -2.66 -5.53 -29.39
CA ASN A 96 -4.01 -4.95 -29.53
C ASN A 96 -4.70 -5.38 -30.84
N ARG A 97 -3.97 -5.39 -31.97
CA ARG A 97 -4.50 -5.89 -33.25
C ARG A 97 -4.75 -7.40 -33.24
N VAL A 98 -3.92 -8.16 -32.51
CA VAL A 98 -4.12 -9.61 -32.34
C VAL A 98 -5.36 -9.89 -31.48
N ILE A 99 -5.59 -9.14 -30.40
CA ILE A 99 -6.83 -9.20 -29.60
C ILE A 99 -8.05 -8.87 -30.44
N ALA A 100 -8.01 -7.79 -31.21
CA ALA A 100 -9.11 -7.41 -32.11
C ALA A 100 -9.43 -8.46 -33.18
N SER A 101 -8.53 -9.42 -33.44
CA SER A 101 -8.75 -10.53 -34.38
C SER A 101 -9.42 -11.77 -33.76
N THR A 102 -9.74 -11.76 -32.45
CA THR A 102 -10.33 -12.91 -31.76
C THR A 102 -11.38 -12.50 -30.73
N ALA A 103 -12.41 -13.33 -30.57
CA ALA A 103 -13.37 -13.21 -29.47
C ALA A 103 -12.89 -13.91 -28.19
N ALA A 104 -11.75 -14.61 -28.22
CA ALA A 104 -11.26 -15.38 -27.08
C ALA A 104 -10.80 -14.45 -25.92
N PRO A 105 -11.30 -14.65 -24.69
CA PRO A 105 -10.90 -13.83 -23.53
C PRO A 105 -9.45 -14.08 -23.09
N ILE A 106 -8.90 -15.24 -23.45
CA ILE A 106 -7.50 -15.59 -23.25
C ILE A 106 -7.07 -16.55 -24.36
N PHE A 107 -5.86 -16.36 -24.87
CA PHE A 107 -5.32 -17.16 -25.98
C PHE A 107 -3.80 -17.23 -25.90
N THR A 108 -3.19 -18.02 -26.78
CA THR A 108 -1.74 -18.19 -26.83
C THR A 108 -1.16 -17.69 -28.15
N ILE A 109 0.01 -17.06 -28.05
CA ILE A 109 0.90 -16.79 -29.18
C ILE A 109 2.21 -17.52 -28.93
N ASP A 110 2.78 -18.12 -29.97
CA ASP A 110 4.09 -18.74 -29.89
C ASP A 110 5.15 -17.82 -30.51
N ILE A 111 6.22 -17.59 -29.76
CA ILE A 111 7.50 -17.07 -30.24
C ILE A 111 8.53 -18.22 -30.20
N PRO A 112 9.69 -18.14 -30.89
CA PRO A 112 10.53 -19.31 -31.19
C PRO A 112 11.05 -20.11 -29.98
N PHE A 113 11.04 -19.54 -28.79
CA PHE A 113 11.57 -20.12 -27.55
C PHE A 113 10.58 -20.16 -26.38
N LYS A 114 9.33 -19.67 -26.56
CA LYS A 114 8.33 -19.62 -25.48
C LYS A 114 6.91 -19.46 -26.02
N ARG A 115 5.95 -20.09 -25.35
CA ARG A 115 4.52 -19.79 -25.48
C ARG A 115 4.15 -18.65 -24.53
N ILE A 116 3.53 -17.61 -25.05
CA ILE A 116 3.04 -16.47 -24.27
C ILE A 116 1.52 -16.52 -24.21
N ILE A 117 0.98 -16.43 -23.00
CA ILE A 117 -0.45 -16.28 -22.74
C ILE A 117 -0.79 -14.81 -22.93
N VAL A 118 -1.74 -14.49 -23.81
CA VAL A 118 -2.25 -13.14 -24.01
C VAL A 118 -3.62 -13.06 -23.35
N ALA A 119 -3.78 -12.11 -22.43
CA ALA A 119 -5.03 -11.83 -21.75
C ALA A 119 -5.77 -10.69 -22.47
N ASN A 120 -7.06 -10.90 -22.75
CA ASN A 120 -7.95 -9.80 -23.09
C ASN A 120 -8.22 -8.97 -21.81
N PRO A 121 -8.31 -7.63 -21.88
CA PRO A 121 -8.78 -6.78 -20.77
C PRO A 121 -10.06 -7.28 -20.06
N SER A 122 -10.93 -8.02 -20.74
CA SER A 122 -12.12 -8.63 -20.15
C SER A 122 -11.86 -9.60 -18.98
N ILE A 123 -10.63 -10.11 -18.82
CA ILE A 123 -10.23 -10.99 -17.70
C ILE A 123 -9.35 -10.32 -16.64
N ASP A 124 -9.17 -8.99 -16.69
CA ASP A 124 -8.38 -8.23 -15.71
C ASP A 124 -8.83 -8.49 -14.26
N ARG A 125 -10.14 -8.66 -14.03
CA ARG A 125 -10.72 -8.89 -12.68
C ARG A 125 -10.37 -10.26 -12.11
N GLN A 126 -10.29 -11.28 -12.97
CA GLN A 126 -9.92 -12.64 -12.62
C GLN A 126 -8.42 -12.70 -12.34
N LEU A 127 -7.60 -12.11 -13.22
CA LEU A 127 -6.16 -11.97 -13.03
C LEU A 127 -5.80 -11.12 -11.79
N ALA A 128 -6.63 -10.14 -11.42
CA ALA A 128 -6.43 -9.34 -10.19
C ALA A 128 -6.53 -10.16 -8.89
N ARG A 129 -7.12 -11.36 -8.92
CA ARG A 129 -7.09 -12.29 -7.78
C ARG A 129 -5.74 -13.01 -7.62
N HIS A 130 -4.94 -13.02 -8.69
CA HIS A 130 -3.63 -13.69 -8.79
C HIS A 130 -2.46 -12.67 -8.79
N VAL A 131 -2.65 -11.58 -8.04
CA VAL A 131 -1.67 -10.49 -7.82
C VAL A 131 -0.44 -10.96 -7.05
N SER A 132 -0.63 -11.88 -6.10
CA SER A 132 0.42 -12.60 -5.39
C SER A 132 1.09 -13.66 -6.27
N ASP A 133 0.37 -14.22 -7.24
CA ASP A 133 0.79 -15.45 -7.91
C ASP A 133 1.56 -15.13 -9.21
N THR A 134 1.49 -13.86 -9.65
CA THR A 134 2.21 -13.34 -10.80
C THR A 134 3.14 -12.17 -10.42
N GLY A 135 4.32 -12.10 -11.05
CA GLY A 135 5.32 -11.07 -10.76
C GLY A 135 5.97 -10.49 -12.02
N LEU A 136 6.31 -9.19 -11.97
CA LEU A 136 7.05 -8.49 -13.04
C LEU A 136 8.56 -8.67 -12.89
N ALA A 137 9.11 -8.56 -11.68
CA ALA A 137 10.55 -8.71 -11.42
C ALA A 137 11.07 -10.08 -11.91
N GLN A 138 10.28 -11.13 -11.75
CA GLN A 138 10.61 -12.49 -12.18
C GLN A 138 10.71 -12.67 -13.71
N ILE A 139 10.27 -11.69 -14.52
CA ILE A 139 10.57 -11.65 -15.97
C ILE A 139 12.09 -11.44 -16.20
N LEU A 140 12.80 -10.76 -15.28
CA LEU A 140 14.25 -10.58 -15.35
C LEU A 140 15.01 -11.91 -15.26
N ALA A 141 14.43 -12.96 -14.66
CA ALA A 141 15.03 -14.30 -14.72
C ALA A 141 15.13 -14.85 -16.15
N HIS A 142 14.24 -14.41 -17.06
CA HIS A 142 14.21 -14.84 -18.45
C HIS A 142 14.93 -13.87 -19.40
N VAL A 143 14.76 -12.55 -19.21
CA VAL A 143 15.38 -11.55 -20.10
C VAL A 143 16.74 -11.06 -19.60
N GLY A 144 16.98 -11.10 -18.29
CA GLY A 144 18.15 -10.51 -17.62
C GLY A 144 19.50 -11.07 -18.05
N PRO A 145 19.71 -12.39 -18.16
CA PRO A 145 20.97 -12.95 -18.64
C PRO A 145 21.36 -12.49 -20.05
N ARG A 146 20.38 -12.16 -20.89
CA ARG A 146 20.58 -11.73 -22.28
C ARG A 146 20.69 -10.21 -22.40
N VAL A 147 19.72 -9.50 -21.83
CA VAL A 147 19.57 -8.04 -21.95
C VAL A 147 20.49 -7.31 -20.97
N PHE A 148 20.62 -7.77 -19.73
CA PHE A 148 21.37 -7.11 -18.66
C PHE A 148 22.62 -7.88 -18.19
N SER A 149 22.99 -8.96 -18.89
CA SER A 149 24.14 -9.82 -18.55
C SER A 149 24.11 -10.44 -17.15
N LEU A 150 22.92 -10.62 -16.55
CA LEU A 150 22.78 -11.14 -15.19
C LEU A 150 23.33 -12.57 -15.05
N GLY A 151 24.10 -12.80 -13.98
CA GLY A 151 24.59 -14.10 -13.55
C GLY A 151 23.48 -15.02 -13.01
N GLN A 152 23.74 -16.33 -13.05
CA GLN A 152 22.77 -17.35 -12.63
C GLN A 152 22.48 -17.34 -11.12
N SER A 153 23.41 -16.85 -10.30
CA SER A 153 23.18 -16.59 -8.86
C SER A 153 22.10 -15.52 -8.66
N THR A 154 22.25 -14.38 -9.32
CA THR A 154 21.30 -13.26 -9.28
C THR A 154 19.93 -13.61 -9.86
N VAL A 155 19.89 -14.44 -10.92
CA VAL A 155 18.63 -14.99 -11.46
C VAL A 155 17.85 -15.77 -10.41
N ARG A 156 18.52 -16.59 -9.57
CA ARG A 156 17.86 -17.31 -8.47
C ARG A 156 17.35 -16.34 -7.40
N ILE A 157 18.19 -15.38 -6.97
CA ILE A 157 17.78 -14.32 -6.03
C ILE A 157 16.49 -13.62 -6.49
N ILE A 158 16.36 -13.28 -7.78
CA ILE A 158 15.15 -12.62 -8.32
C ILE A 158 13.91 -13.56 -8.35
N LEU A 159 14.12 -14.86 -8.54
CA LEU A 159 13.04 -15.85 -8.51
C LEU A 159 12.53 -16.10 -7.09
N ASP A 160 13.45 -16.15 -6.13
CA ASP A 160 13.19 -16.51 -4.73
C ASP A 160 12.73 -15.30 -3.88
N ALA A 161 13.21 -14.09 -4.19
CA ALA A 161 12.86 -12.86 -3.47
C ALA A 161 11.73 -12.04 -4.12
N ASP A 162 10.88 -11.42 -3.29
CA ASP A 162 9.88 -10.45 -3.71
C ASP A 162 10.37 -9.02 -3.39
N PRO A 163 10.67 -8.16 -4.39
CA PRO A 163 11.14 -6.80 -4.13
C PRO A 163 10.01 -5.82 -3.77
N ARG A 164 8.74 -6.23 -3.82
CA ARG A 164 7.60 -5.33 -3.56
C ARG A 164 7.58 -4.72 -2.14
N PRO A 165 7.98 -5.40 -1.05
CA PRO A 165 8.07 -4.79 0.28
C PRO A 165 9.09 -3.64 0.32
N LEU A 166 10.29 -3.83 -0.26
CA LEU A 166 11.30 -2.77 -0.36
C LEU A 166 10.74 -1.54 -1.09
N HIS A 167 10.09 -1.76 -2.23
CA HIS A 167 9.44 -0.69 -2.98
C HIS A 167 8.29 -0.01 -2.22
N LYS A 168 7.58 -0.73 -1.33
CA LYS A 168 6.48 -0.21 -0.50
C LYS A 168 7.02 0.70 0.62
N VAL A 169 8.18 0.40 1.19
CA VAL A 169 8.83 1.26 2.20
C VAL A 169 9.27 2.58 1.55
N GLU A 170 10.02 2.51 0.46
CA GLU A 170 10.62 3.69 -0.17
C GLU A 170 9.61 4.59 -0.92
N PHE A 171 8.67 4.00 -1.66
CA PHE A 171 7.71 4.75 -2.49
C PHE A 171 6.26 4.70 -1.97
N GLY A 172 6.02 4.11 -0.80
CA GLY A 172 4.70 4.06 -0.15
C GLY A 172 4.59 4.89 1.12
N GLY A 173 5.70 5.20 1.80
CA GLY A 173 5.72 6.11 2.96
C GLY A 173 5.48 7.56 2.55
N VAL A 174 4.57 8.26 3.25
CA VAL A 174 4.22 9.66 2.95
C VAL A 174 5.41 10.59 3.14
N GLU A 175 6.19 10.41 4.21
CA GLU A 175 7.39 11.21 4.50
C GLU A 175 8.50 11.00 3.44
N ASN A 176 8.76 9.74 3.06
CA ASN A 176 9.72 9.41 2.01
C ASN A 176 9.33 10.00 0.66
N LEU A 177 8.05 9.88 0.26
CA LEU A 177 7.53 10.49 -0.96
C LEU A 177 7.64 12.02 -0.93
N LYS A 178 7.38 12.67 0.21
CA LYS A 178 7.56 14.11 0.38
C LYS A 178 9.03 14.49 0.20
N ALA A 179 9.96 13.83 0.90
CA ALA A 179 11.39 14.11 0.81
C ALA A 179 11.95 13.90 -0.61
N LEU A 180 11.52 12.86 -1.32
CA LEU A 180 11.88 12.62 -2.73
C LEU A 180 11.36 13.74 -3.65
N SER A 181 10.12 14.19 -3.43
CA SER A 181 9.48 15.23 -4.22
C SER A 181 10.06 16.63 -3.92
N GLU A 182 10.48 16.91 -2.68
CA GLU A 182 11.22 18.12 -2.34
C GLU A 182 12.61 18.15 -3.00
N ARG A 183 13.39 17.07 -2.91
CA ARG A 183 14.73 16.98 -3.53
C ARG A 183 14.68 17.21 -5.04
N SER A 184 13.78 16.50 -5.73
CA SER A 184 13.60 16.66 -7.17
C SER A 184 13.06 18.05 -7.54
N GLY A 185 12.10 18.60 -6.78
CA GLY A 185 11.54 19.93 -7.01
C GLY A 185 12.55 21.07 -6.84
N VAL A 186 13.35 21.05 -5.78
CA VAL A 186 14.45 22.01 -5.55
C VAL A 186 15.50 21.91 -6.66
N PHE A 187 15.95 20.69 -6.96
CA PHE A 187 16.93 20.46 -8.03
C PHE A 187 16.45 21.02 -9.38
N LEU A 188 15.21 20.74 -9.76
CA LEU A 188 14.63 21.24 -11.01
C LEU A 188 14.61 22.76 -11.06
N TRP A 189 14.18 23.39 -9.96
CA TRP A 189 14.06 24.83 -9.87
C TRP A 189 15.43 25.50 -9.98
N ASP A 190 16.44 24.98 -9.28
CA ASP A 190 17.83 25.46 -9.36
C ASP A 190 18.43 25.30 -10.75
N GLU A 191 18.26 24.17 -11.43
CA GLU A 191 18.83 23.98 -12.77
C GLU A 191 18.14 24.85 -13.82
N MET A 192 16.82 25.06 -13.74
CA MET A 192 16.11 26.00 -14.65
C MET A 192 16.54 27.45 -14.43
N ASN A 193 16.73 27.89 -13.18
CA ASN A 193 17.16 29.27 -12.86
C ASN A 193 18.61 29.59 -13.26
N LYS A 194 19.44 28.57 -13.58
CA LYS A 194 20.82 28.75 -14.06
C LYS A 194 20.89 28.94 -15.58
N MET A 195 19.81 28.71 -16.31
CA MET A 195 19.80 28.85 -17.76
C MET A 195 19.79 30.32 -18.18
N ASP A 196 20.42 30.61 -19.33
CA ASP A 196 20.41 31.96 -19.91
C ASP A 196 18.99 32.40 -20.27
N ALA A 197 18.78 33.71 -20.48
CA ALA A 197 17.45 34.25 -20.81
C ALA A 197 16.88 33.72 -22.14
N VAL A 198 17.72 33.23 -23.04
CA VAL A 198 17.35 32.57 -24.31
C VAL A 198 18.33 31.43 -24.55
N ASN A 199 17.82 30.23 -24.85
CA ASN A 199 18.64 29.05 -25.14
C ASN A 199 18.08 28.33 -26.38
N ASP A 200 18.95 27.95 -27.32
CA ASP A 200 18.61 27.00 -28.38
C ASP A 200 18.91 25.57 -27.89
N VAL A 201 17.86 24.76 -27.74
CA VAL A 201 17.97 23.37 -27.23
C VAL A 201 17.18 22.40 -28.10
N ASP A 202 17.65 21.14 -28.18
CA ASP A 202 16.75 20.03 -28.53
C ASP A 202 15.81 19.80 -27.34
N LEU A 203 14.58 20.29 -27.46
CA LEU A 203 13.60 20.29 -26.38
C LEU A 203 13.33 18.89 -25.81
N ALA A 204 13.33 17.83 -26.64
CA ALA A 204 13.02 16.48 -26.15
C ALA A 204 14.21 15.87 -25.41
N HIS A 205 15.42 16.01 -25.94
CA HIS A 205 16.63 15.55 -25.26
C HIS A 205 16.87 16.34 -23.96
N TRP A 206 16.69 17.66 -23.98
CA TRP A 206 16.81 18.51 -22.79
C TRP A 206 15.76 18.16 -21.72
N MET A 207 14.47 18.07 -22.07
CA MET A 207 13.42 17.69 -21.12
C MET A 207 13.63 16.27 -20.55
N PHE A 208 14.07 15.33 -21.37
CA PHE A 208 14.39 13.98 -20.92
C PHE A 208 15.55 14.02 -19.93
N GLY A 209 16.66 14.68 -20.28
CA GLY A 209 17.83 14.86 -19.40
C GLY A 209 17.47 15.53 -18.08
N LEU A 210 16.68 16.61 -18.11
CA LEU A 210 16.22 17.32 -16.91
C LEU A 210 15.37 16.41 -16.00
N THR A 211 14.45 15.63 -16.57
CA THR A 211 13.62 14.68 -15.82
C THR A 211 14.45 13.54 -15.23
N VAL A 212 15.39 12.99 -16.01
CA VAL A 212 16.36 11.99 -15.56
C VAL A 212 17.18 12.52 -14.39
N SER A 213 17.82 13.69 -14.52
CA SER A 213 18.70 14.25 -13.50
C SER A 213 17.96 14.59 -12.21
N ALA A 214 16.71 15.07 -12.27
CA ALA A 214 15.88 15.35 -11.10
C ALA A 214 15.45 14.09 -10.36
N THR A 215 15.06 13.07 -11.10
CA THR A 215 14.68 11.76 -10.52
C THR A 215 15.92 11.07 -9.93
N ALA A 216 17.07 11.15 -10.62
CA ALA A 216 18.34 10.62 -10.15
C ALA A 216 18.84 11.35 -8.89
N ASN A 217 18.75 12.69 -8.83
CA ASN A 217 19.12 13.47 -7.65
C ASN A 217 18.33 13.05 -6.39
N ALA A 218 17.03 12.79 -6.54
CA ALA A 218 16.19 12.35 -5.42
C ALA A 218 16.50 10.90 -4.98
N VAL A 219 16.64 9.97 -5.94
CA VAL A 219 16.71 8.51 -5.68
C VAL A 219 18.13 7.98 -5.49
N TRP A 220 19.10 8.45 -6.28
CA TRP A 220 20.54 8.14 -6.19
C TRP A 220 21.33 9.20 -5.42
N GLY A 221 20.69 10.27 -4.94
CA GLY A 221 21.35 11.35 -4.21
C GLY A 221 22.07 12.35 -5.13
N VAL A 222 22.71 13.34 -4.50
CA VAL A 222 23.35 14.48 -5.21
C VAL A 222 24.52 14.03 -6.08
N GLU A 223 25.26 13.02 -5.63
CA GLU A 223 26.38 12.39 -6.34
C GLU A 223 25.88 11.21 -7.19
N ASN A 224 25.60 11.46 -8.46
CA ASN A 224 25.15 10.40 -9.37
C ASN A 224 25.65 10.62 -10.81
N PRO A 225 25.94 9.56 -11.58
CA PRO A 225 26.54 9.68 -12.90
C PRO A 225 25.58 10.24 -13.95
N TRP A 226 24.26 10.02 -13.82
CA TRP A 226 23.24 10.60 -14.73
C TRP A 226 23.24 12.14 -14.76
N ARG A 227 23.73 12.79 -13.69
CA ARG A 227 23.95 14.24 -13.62
C ARG A 227 25.41 14.62 -13.88
N MET A 228 26.35 13.92 -13.23
CA MET A 228 27.75 14.35 -13.17
C MET A 228 28.59 13.95 -14.39
N ASP A 229 28.15 12.93 -15.14
CA ASP A 229 28.82 12.45 -16.35
C ASP A 229 27.85 12.60 -17.54
N ARG A 230 28.19 13.53 -18.43
CA ARG A 230 27.41 13.83 -19.63
C ARG A 230 27.40 12.66 -20.62
N GLU A 231 28.54 12.00 -20.82
CA GLU A 231 28.67 10.85 -21.74
C GLU A 231 27.82 9.67 -21.21
N PHE A 232 27.82 9.46 -19.88
CA PHE A 232 26.93 8.51 -19.22
C PHE A 232 25.45 8.84 -19.42
N SER A 233 25.05 10.11 -19.28
CA SER A 233 23.66 10.53 -19.46
C SER A 233 23.17 10.35 -20.91
N GLU A 234 24.01 10.70 -21.89
CA GLU A 234 23.75 10.53 -23.32
C GLU A 234 23.68 9.04 -23.72
N GLU A 235 24.61 8.20 -23.27
CA GLU A 235 24.56 6.75 -23.51
C GLU A 235 23.40 6.06 -22.78
N PHE A 236 22.99 6.55 -21.60
CA PHE A 236 21.79 6.05 -20.92
C PHE A 236 20.52 6.37 -21.72
N MET A 237 20.45 7.56 -22.33
CA MET A 237 19.34 7.92 -23.23
C MET A 237 19.31 6.98 -24.45
N ASN A 238 20.44 6.80 -25.15
CA ASN A 238 20.58 5.87 -26.27
C ASN A 238 20.17 4.44 -25.88
N LEU A 239 20.63 3.93 -24.72
CA LEU A 239 20.22 2.62 -24.22
C LEU A 239 18.71 2.57 -23.95
N SER A 240 18.11 3.60 -23.34
CA SER A 240 16.68 3.61 -23.04
C SER A 240 15.79 3.46 -24.31
N GLU A 241 16.23 4.06 -25.41
CA GLU A 241 15.55 3.97 -26.71
C GLU A 241 15.79 2.67 -27.48
N THR A 242 16.86 1.94 -27.15
CA THR A 242 17.38 0.82 -27.95
C THR A 242 17.52 -0.51 -27.20
N PHE A 243 17.29 -0.57 -25.88
CA PHE A 243 17.55 -1.79 -25.09
C PHE A 243 16.72 -2.99 -25.56
N ASP A 244 15.56 -2.77 -26.16
CA ASP A 244 14.72 -3.84 -26.72
C ASP A 244 15.44 -4.62 -27.82
N SER A 245 16.35 -3.97 -28.55
CA SER A 245 17.19 -4.59 -29.57
C SER A 245 18.21 -5.58 -29.00
N LEU A 246 18.57 -5.50 -27.71
CA LEU A 246 19.44 -6.48 -27.04
C LEU A 246 18.80 -7.88 -26.97
N SER A 247 17.48 -7.98 -27.14
CA SER A 247 16.79 -9.27 -27.27
C SER A 247 17.14 -10.03 -28.56
N ARG A 248 17.69 -9.36 -29.59
CA ARG A 248 17.98 -9.94 -30.91
C ARG A 248 19.08 -11.01 -30.87
N PRO A 249 19.13 -11.95 -31.83
CA PRO A 249 20.26 -12.87 -32.00
C PRO A 249 21.57 -12.13 -32.22
N VAL A 250 22.65 -12.57 -31.58
CA VAL A 250 24.01 -11.99 -31.77
C VAL A 250 24.00 -10.46 -31.56
N ALA A 251 23.57 -10.01 -30.37
CA ALA A 251 23.30 -8.59 -30.09
C ALA A 251 24.50 -7.65 -30.33
N TRP A 252 25.74 -8.12 -30.16
CA TRP A 252 26.95 -7.36 -30.48
C TRP A 252 27.05 -6.99 -31.98
N LEU A 253 26.39 -7.74 -32.86
CA LEU A 253 26.33 -7.50 -34.31
C LEU A 253 24.98 -6.88 -34.74
N THR A 254 23.85 -7.28 -34.13
CA THR A 254 22.50 -6.88 -34.57
C THR A 254 21.85 -5.75 -33.75
N ALA A 255 22.54 -5.32 -32.69
CA ALA A 255 22.13 -4.30 -31.74
C ALA A 255 23.35 -3.49 -31.23
N GLY A 256 24.32 -3.23 -32.11
CA GLY A 256 25.62 -2.65 -31.77
C GLY A 256 25.55 -1.38 -30.91
N SER A 257 24.59 -0.48 -31.16
CA SER A 257 24.35 0.71 -30.32
C SER A 257 24.06 0.31 -28.87
N ALA A 258 22.90 -0.34 -28.62
CA ALA A 258 22.49 -0.78 -27.30
C ALA A 258 23.53 -1.68 -26.59
N TYR A 259 24.23 -2.52 -27.35
CA TYR A 259 25.26 -3.41 -26.81
C TYR A 259 26.47 -2.63 -26.29
N ASN A 260 26.92 -1.62 -27.05
CA ASN A 260 28.03 -0.75 -26.65
C ASN A 260 27.61 0.17 -25.50
N SER A 261 26.44 0.82 -25.57
CA SER A 261 25.89 1.64 -24.48
C SER A 261 25.81 0.86 -23.18
N ARG A 262 25.21 -0.35 -23.19
CA ARG A 262 25.14 -1.21 -22.00
C ARG A 262 26.52 -1.55 -21.44
N LYS A 263 27.50 -1.84 -22.30
CA LYS A 263 28.88 -2.14 -21.87
C LYS A 263 29.52 -0.92 -21.20
N PHE A 264 29.45 0.24 -21.85
CA PHE A 264 29.97 1.51 -21.34
C PHE A 264 29.35 1.86 -19.99
N LEU A 265 28.02 1.87 -19.91
CA LEU A 265 27.27 2.23 -18.71
C LEU A 265 27.52 1.26 -17.55
N SER A 266 27.58 -0.06 -17.79
CA SER A 266 27.87 -1.04 -16.74
C SER A 266 29.28 -0.87 -16.15
N THR A 267 30.26 -0.52 -17.00
CA THR A 267 31.63 -0.18 -16.56
C THR A 267 31.66 1.14 -15.80
N ARG A 268 31.17 2.24 -16.38
CA ARG A 268 31.20 3.58 -15.77
C ARG A 268 30.40 3.67 -14.46
N LEU A 269 29.23 3.03 -14.39
CA LEU A 269 28.42 3.01 -13.17
C LEU A 269 29.18 2.35 -12.01
N ARG A 270 29.93 1.27 -12.28
CA ARG A 270 30.77 0.59 -11.29
C ARG A 270 31.95 1.44 -10.85
N GLU A 271 32.66 2.07 -11.79
CA GLU A 271 33.77 2.99 -11.49
C GLU A 271 33.31 4.13 -10.59
N PHE A 272 32.22 4.82 -10.97
CA PHE A 272 31.63 5.90 -10.20
C PHE A 272 31.25 5.46 -8.78
N HIS A 273 30.56 4.32 -8.64
CA HIS A 273 30.09 3.84 -7.34
C HIS A 273 31.18 3.21 -6.45
N ASN A 274 32.32 2.84 -7.00
CA ASN A 274 33.49 2.46 -6.20
C ASN A 274 34.15 3.70 -5.57
N GLN A 275 34.16 4.83 -6.28
CA GLN A 275 34.65 6.11 -5.76
C GLN A 275 33.68 6.73 -4.75
N HIS A 276 32.37 6.57 -4.96
CA HIS A 276 31.30 7.18 -4.14
C HIS A 276 30.57 6.14 -3.26
N ARG A 277 31.31 5.29 -2.55
CA ARG A 277 30.73 4.19 -1.76
C ARG A 277 29.82 4.66 -0.62
N GLU A 278 30.21 5.71 0.11
CA GLU A 278 29.49 6.16 1.31
C GLU A 278 28.14 6.81 0.98
N SER A 279 28.07 7.62 -0.09
CA SER A 279 26.82 8.18 -0.58
C SER A 279 25.92 7.09 -1.16
N ARG A 280 26.45 6.19 -2.00
CA ARG A 280 25.72 5.05 -2.61
C ARG A 280 24.86 4.28 -1.60
N VAL A 281 25.43 3.87 -0.46
CA VAL A 281 24.73 3.00 0.51
C VAL A 281 23.62 3.71 1.29
N ARG A 282 23.52 5.04 1.20
CA ARG A 282 22.46 5.86 1.82
C ARG A 282 21.32 6.21 0.83
N THR A 283 21.38 5.70 -0.41
CA THR A 283 20.41 6.04 -1.47
C THR A 283 19.17 5.16 -1.43
N VAL A 284 18.06 5.69 -1.97
CA VAL A 284 16.85 4.90 -2.23
C VAL A 284 17.12 3.83 -3.29
N ALA A 285 17.99 4.12 -4.27
CA ALA A 285 18.44 3.14 -5.27
C ALA A 285 19.07 1.89 -4.62
N HIS A 286 19.87 2.07 -3.56
CA HIS A 286 20.44 0.98 -2.78
C HIS A 286 19.38 0.26 -1.94
N ALA A 287 18.49 1.01 -1.27
CA ALA A 287 17.39 0.47 -0.46
C ALA A 287 16.40 -0.40 -1.25
N ILE A 288 16.26 -0.21 -2.56
CA ILE A 288 15.44 -1.07 -3.43
C ILE A 288 16.22 -2.17 -4.16
N ASN A 289 17.54 -2.24 -4.02
CA ASN A 289 18.36 -3.21 -4.75
C ASN A 289 18.25 -4.60 -4.10
N VAL A 290 17.63 -5.55 -4.80
CA VAL A 290 17.41 -6.92 -4.30
C VAL A 290 18.72 -7.65 -3.99
N VAL A 291 19.82 -7.35 -4.69
CA VAL A 291 21.13 -7.95 -4.44
C VAL A 291 21.71 -7.46 -3.12
N ALA A 292 21.59 -6.17 -2.79
CA ALA A 292 22.06 -5.62 -1.51
C ALA A 292 21.37 -6.26 -0.29
N HIS A 293 20.12 -6.68 -0.44
CA HIS A 293 19.31 -7.27 0.63
C HIS A 293 19.45 -8.80 0.73
N SER A 294 19.79 -9.47 -0.38
CA SER A 294 19.73 -10.94 -0.48
C SER A 294 21.10 -11.61 -0.58
N ASP A 295 22.16 -10.87 -0.90
CA ASP A 295 23.53 -11.36 -1.02
C ASP A 295 24.41 -10.75 0.10
N PRO A 296 24.86 -11.55 1.10
CA PRO A 296 25.78 -11.08 2.14
C PRO A 296 27.09 -10.49 1.60
N ASN A 297 27.47 -10.83 0.36
CA ASN A 297 28.70 -10.35 -0.30
C ASN A 297 28.40 -9.38 -1.45
N TRP A 298 27.24 -8.69 -1.43
CA TRP A 298 26.73 -7.85 -2.52
C TRP A 298 27.74 -6.84 -3.10
N GLU A 299 28.67 -6.31 -2.29
CA GLU A 299 29.70 -5.37 -2.75
C GLU A 299 30.64 -5.98 -3.81
N THR A 300 30.88 -7.28 -3.72
CA THR A 300 31.69 -8.05 -4.69
C THR A 300 30.85 -8.63 -5.83
N ASN A 301 29.52 -8.56 -5.74
CA ASN A 301 28.63 -9.10 -6.76
C ASN A 301 28.52 -8.12 -7.94
N PRO A 302 29.01 -8.48 -9.15
CA PRO A 302 29.00 -7.58 -10.30
C PRO A 302 27.59 -7.25 -10.79
N ASP A 303 26.57 -8.03 -10.42
CA ASP A 303 25.19 -7.80 -10.81
C ASP A 303 24.47 -6.77 -9.95
N TYR A 304 25.02 -6.35 -8.81
CA TYR A 304 24.48 -5.22 -8.03
C TYR A 304 24.21 -4.02 -8.96
N TYR A 305 25.21 -3.66 -9.79
CA TYR A 305 25.15 -2.57 -10.76
C TYR A 305 24.23 -2.86 -11.95
N ASN A 306 24.14 -4.12 -12.38
CA ASN A 306 23.23 -4.53 -13.47
C ASN A 306 21.76 -4.44 -13.03
N ILE A 307 21.45 -4.77 -11.77
CA ILE A 307 20.12 -4.57 -11.18
C ILE A 307 19.81 -3.10 -10.98
N GLU A 308 20.79 -2.30 -10.56
CA GLU A 308 20.61 -0.86 -10.43
C GLU A 308 20.29 -0.19 -11.79
N MET A 309 20.93 -0.65 -12.88
CA MET A 309 20.60 -0.25 -14.25
C MET A 309 19.16 -0.63 -14.66
N VAL A 310 18.64 -1.77 -14.21
CA VAL A 310 17.23 -2.15 -14.43
C VAL A 310 16.29 -1.21 -13.67
N SER A 311 16.61 -0.88 -12.41
CA SER A 311 15.87 0.11 -11.62
C SER A 311 15.88 1.49 -12.28
N ALA A 312 17.02 1.92 -12.84
CA ALA A 312 17.16 3.17 -13.59
C ALA A 312 16.29 3.21 -14.85
N LEU A 313 16.23 2.14 -15.64
CA LEU A 313 15.32 2.08 -16.80
C LEU A 313 13.83 2.16 -16.39
N GLY A 314 13.47 1.62 -15.23
CA GLY A 314 12.11 1.74 -14.67
C GLY A 314 11.79 3.15 -14.17
N LEU A 315 12.65 3.71 -13.32
CA LEU A 315 12.42 4.97 -12.60
C LEU A 315 12.73 6.22 -13.43
N LEU A 316 13.74 6.19 -14.31
CA LEU A 316 14.20 7.38 -15.04
C LEU A 316 13.57 7.47 -16.44
N ALA A 317 13.72 6.43 -17.28
CA ALA A 317 13.36 6.51 -18.69
C ALA A 317 11.84 6.67 -18.95
N THR A 318 11.00 5.99 -18.16
CA THR A 318 9.54 6.01 -18.34
C THR A 318 8.92 7.40 -18.07
N PRO A 319 9.09 8.03 -16.88
CA PRO A 319 8.53 9.36 -16.64
C PRO A 319 9.15 10.43 -17.55
N SER A 320 10.45 10.34 -17.86
CA SER A 320 11.13 11.27 -18.78
C SER A 320 10.51 11.25 -20.18
N THR A 321 10.27 10.05 -20.72
CA THR A 321 9.60 9.89 -22.02
C THR A 321 8.15 10.41 -22.00
N LEU A 322 7.42 10.18 -20.91
CA LEU A 322 6.03 10.63 -20.80
C LEU A 322 5.92 12.15 -20.64
N SER A 323 6.88 12.79 -19.96
CA SER A 323 6.98 14.24 -19.87
C SER A 323 7.22 14.88 -21.23
N VAL A 324 8.13 14.30 -22.04
CA VAL A 324 8.35 14.69 -23.44
C VAL A 324 7.06 14.51 -24.28
N TRP A 325 6.37 13.37 -24.16
CA TRP A 325 5.12 13.14 -24.89
C TRP A 325 4.01 14.12 -24.51
N LEU A 326 3.88 14.47 -23.22
CA LEU A 326 2.92 15.47 -22.74
C LEU A 326 3.22 16.82 -23.40
N VAL A 327 4.44 17.35 -23.27
CA VAL A 327 4.79 18.66 -23.86
C VAL A 327 4.67 18.67 -25.39
N ARG A 328 5.01 17.59 -26.09
CA ARG A 328 4.79 17.50 -27.55
C ARG A 328 3.31 17.57 -27.93
N HIS A 329 2.40 16.98 -27.15
CA HIS A 329 0.95 17.10 -27.37
C HIS A 329 0.43 18.51 -27.05
N LEU A 330 0.92 19.13 -25.96
CA LEU A 330 0.53 20.50 -25.58
C LEU A 330 0.98 21.52 -26.62
N LEU A 331 2.25 21.50 -27.02
CA LEU A 331 2.79 22.41 -28.03
C LEU A 331 2.09 22.27 -29.40
N ALA A 332 1.70 21.05 -29.78
CA ALA A 332 0.92 20.80 -30.99
C ALA A 332 -0.55 21.25 -30.89
N THR A 333 -1.02 21.69 -29.71
CA THR A 333 -2.41 22.10 -29.44
C THR A 333 -2.45 23.50 -28.82
N PRO A 334 -2.22 24.59 -29.59
CA PRO A 334 -2.01 25.94 -29.05
C PRO A 334 -3.13 26.47 -28.15
N GLU A 335 -4.40 26.13 -28.43
CA GLU A 335 -5.53 26.57 -27.61
C GLU A 335 -5.53 25.91 -26.21
N LEU A 336 -5.22 24.62 -26.13
CA LEU A 336 -5.06 23.90 -24.87
C LEU A 336 -3.83 24.40 -24.10
N LEU A 337 -2.73 24.65 -24.80
CA LEU A 337 -1.52 25.22 -24.21
C LEU A 337 -1.81 26.56 -23.53
N ARG A 338 -2.56 27.46 -24.16
CA ARG A 338 -2.96 28.75 -23.54
C ARG A 338 -3.81 28.59 -22.28
N VAL A 339 -4.64 27.55 -22.19
CA VAL A 339 -5.40 27.25 -20.97
C VAL A 339 -4.45 26.80 -19.87
N ILE A 340 -3.57 25.83 -20.17
CA ILE A 340 -2.61 25.27 -19.22
C ILE A 340 -1.56 26.29 -18.76
N MET A 341 -1.12 27.20 -19.63
CA MET A 341 -0.22 28.28 -19.20
C MET A 341 -0.84 29.12 -18.09
N ARG A 342 -2.12 29.52 -18.21
CA ARG A 342 -2.82 30.26 -17.14
C ARG A 342 -2.97 29.46 -15.84
N GLU A 343 -3.18 28.15 -15.93
CA GLU A 343 -3.20 27.27 -14.76
C GLU A 343 -1.83 27.25 -14.06
N VAL A 344 -0.77 27.10 -14.85
CA VAL A 344 0.62 26.96 -14.40
C VAL A 344 1.20 28.29 -13.91
N ASP A 345 0.77 29.42 -14.45
CA ASP A 345 1.06 30.77 -13.95
C ASP A 345 0.47 30.97 -12.54
N GLY A 346 -0.68 30.35 -12.25
CA GLY A 346 -1.36 30.39 -10.95
C GLY A 346 -0.69 29.59 -9.83
N LEU A 347 0.33 28.77 -10.12
CA LEU A 347 1.12 28.09 -9.09
C LEU A 347 2.02 29.07 -8.32
N GLU A 348 2.37 28.75 -7.09
CA GLU A 348 3.30 29.54 -6.27
C GLU A 348 4.70 28.92 -6.25
N VAL A 349 5.71 29.76 -6.00
CA VAL A 349 7.09 29.32 -5.73
C VAL A 349 7.32 29.44 -4.23
N VAL A 350 7.57 28.30 -3.58
CA VAL A 350 7.62 28.17 -2.12
C VAL A 350 8.99 27.69 -1.67
N GLN A 351 9.38 28.05 -0.45
CA GLN A 351 10.60 27.50 0.16
C GLN A 351 10.38 26.02 0.52
N ALA A 352 11.31 25.14 0.14
CA ALA A 352 11.30 23.74 0.57
C ALA A 352 11.48 23.62 2.09
N GLU A 353 10.76 22.71 2.74
CA GLU A 353 10.77 22.59 4.20
C GLU A 353 12.11 22.06 4.75
N THR A 354 12.81 21.23 3.97
CA THR A 354 14.02 20.52 4.42
C THR A 354 15.33 21.03 3.82
N LEU A 355 15.29 21.82 2.74
CA LEU A 355 16.47 22.16 1.91
C LEU A 355 16.76 23.66 1.81
N ASP A 356 15.99 24.52 2.50
CA ASP A 356 16.11 25.99 2.51
C ASP A 356 16.37 26.62 1.12
N SER A 357 15.68 26.08 0.11
CA SER A 357 15.80 26.47 -1.30
C SER A 357 14.41 26.51 -1.96
N PRO A 358 14.17 27.39 -2.94
CA PRO A 358 12.86 27.51 -3.57
C PRO A 358 12.52 26.32 -4.48
N LYS A 359 11.23 26.01 -4.57
CA LYS A 359 10.65 25.03 -5.51
C LYS A 359 9.25 25.48 -5.95
N LEU A 360 8.75 24.96 -7.07
CA LEU A 360 7.34 25.10 -7.44
C LEU A 360 6.45 24.35 -6.43
N ASP A 361 5.33 24.95 -6.00
CA ASP A 361 4.32 24.21 -5.24
C ASP A 361 3.42 23.40 -6.16
N LEU A 362 3.25 22.12 -5.81
CA LEU A 362 2.46 21.15 -6.55
C LEU A 362 1.40 20.47 -5.65
N ALA A 363 1.34 20.80 -4.35
CA ALA A 363 0.43 20.18 -3.40
C ALA A 363 -1.03 20.19 -3.88
N HIS A 364 -1.42 21.24 -4.62
CA HIS A 364 -2.75 21.46 -5.16
C HIS A 364 -2.80 21.41 -6.70
N VAL A 365 -1.80 20.83 -7.39
CA VAL A 365 -1.73 20.82 -8.87
C VAL A 365 -2.96 20.19 -9.55
N ARG A 366 -3.67 19.29 -8.84
CA ARG A 366 -4.91 18.65 -9.34
C ARG A 366 -6.12 19.58 -9.38
N THR A 367 -6.15 20.62 -8.54
CA THR A 367 -7.25 21.60 -8.44
C THR A 367 -6.87 22.92 -9.10
N LEU A 368 -5.60 23.33 -9.04
CA LEU A 368 -5.07 24.53 -9.69
C LEU A 368 -4.75 24.32 -11.19
N CYS A 369 -4.34 23.11 -11.58
CA CYS A 369 -4.01 22.78 -12.98
C CYS A 369 -4.76 21.53 -13.51
N PRO A 370 -6.11 21.52 -13.49
CA PRO A 370 -6.88 20.37 -13.91
C PRO A 370 -6.71 20.03 -15.40
N TRP A 371 -6.55 21.00 -16.32
CA TRP A 371 -6.27 20.70 -17.73
C TRP A 371 -4.87 20.12 -17.94
N LEU A 372 -3.87 20.54 -17.17
CA LEU A 372 -2.54 19.90 -17.20
C LEU A 372 -2.62 18.44 -16.73
N VAL A 373 -3.29 18.18 -15.61
CA VAL A 373 -3.44 16.82 -15.06
C VAL A 373 -4.32 15.93 -15.96
N ALA A 374 -5.38 16.47 -16.57
CA ALA A 374 -6.16 15.78 -17.59
C ALA A 374 -5.30 15.40 -18.81
N SER A 375 -4.43 16.32 -19.25
CA SER A 375 -3.49 16.10 -20.36
C SER A 375 -2.44 15.03 -20.04
N TRP A 376 -1.98 14.96 -18.79
CA TRP A 376 -1.13 13.89 -18.31
C TRP A 376 -1.83 12.52 -18.37
N TYR A 377 -3.06 12.41 -17.86
CA TYR A 377 -3.80 11.14 -17.94
C TYR A 377 -4.13 10.72 -19.38
N GLU A 378 -4.36 11.67 -20.30
CA GLU A 378 -4.53 11.37 -21.72
C GLU A 378 -3.22 10.93 -22.39
N THR A 379 -2.09 11.54 -22.01
CA THR A 379 -0.75 11.12 -22.43
C THR A 379 -0.45 9.69 -21.98
N LEU A 380 -0.73 9.37 -20.70
CA LEU A 380 -0.61 8.02 -20.16
C LEU A 380 -1.49 7.01 -20.92
N ARG A 381 -2.74 7.37 -21.21
CA ARG A 381 -3.69 6.51 -21.92
C ARG A 381 -3.17 6.10 -23.30
N LEU A 382 -2.70 7.05 -24.10
CA LEU A 382 -2.26 6.80 -25.48
C LEU A 382 -0.90 6.10 -25.60
N HIS A 383 0.02 6.37 -24.67
CA HIS A 383 1.42 5.97 -24.83
C HIS A 383 1.81 4.70 -24.09
N MET A 384 1.08 4.30 -23.05
CA MET A 384 1.33 3.05 -22.32
C MET A 384 0.94 1.81 -23.15
N THR A 385 1.87 0.86 -23.27
CA THR A 385 1.76 -0.28 -24.19
C THR A 385 1.22 -1.55 -23.51
N GLY A 386 1.97 -2.12 -22.57
CA GLY A 386 1.60 -3.36 -21.88
C GLY A 386 2.68 -3.83 -20.91
N VAL A 387 2.35 -4.80 -20.07
CA VAL A 387 3.24 -5.33 -19.04
C VAL A 387 3.28 -6.87 -19.09
N PRO A 388 4.47 -7.50 -19.21
CA PRO A 388 4.60 -8.94 -19.06
C PRO A 388 4.59 -9.33 -17.58
N ARG A 389 4.09 -10.52 -17.25
CA ARG A 389 4.17 -11.11 -15.90
C ARG A 389 4.48 -12.59 -15.99
N LEU A 390 5.19 -13.09 -14.98
CA LEU A 390 5.53 -14.50 -14.83
C LEU A 390 4.75 -15.10 -13.66
N ALA A 391 4.17 -16.29 -13.85
CA ALA A 391 3.57 -17.10 -12.79
C ALA A 391 4.67 -17.60 -11.83
N ARG A 392 4.68 -17.12 -10.59
CA ARG A 392 5.72 -17.41 -9.58
C ARG A 392 5.63 -18.83 -9.04
N HIS A 393 4.42 -19.39 -9.04
CA HIS A 393 4.09 -20.77 -8.71
C HIS A 393 2.90 -21.21 -9.59
N ALA A 394 2.50 -22.49 -9.53
CA ALA A 394 1.34 -22.99 -10.28
C ALA A 394 0.01 -22.59 -9.61
N PHE A 395 -0.96 -22.13 -10.39
CA PHE A 395 -2.29 -21.73 -9.90
C PHE A 395 -3.39 -22.02 -10.94
N SER A 396 -4.66 -22.01 -10.53
CA SER A 396 -5.80 -22.17 -11.44
C SER A 396 -6.47 -20.83 -11.69
N LEU A 397 -6.47 -20.39 -12.95
CA LEU A 397 -7.11 -19.14 -13.39
C LEU A 397 -8.55 -19.42 -13.84
N ALA A 398 -9.53 -18.84 -13.15
CA ALA A 398 -10.92 -18.90 -13.59
C ALA A 398 -11.09 -18.09 -14.89
N VAL A 399 -11.52 -18.76 -15.98
CA VAL A 399 -11.82 -18.13 -17.28
C VAL A 399 -13.32 -18.23 -17.54
N PRO A 400 -14.03 -17.13 -17.86
CA PRO A 400 -15.48 -17.17 -18.08
C PRO A 400 -15.87 -18.12 -19.22
N GLY A 401 -16.82 -19.02 -18.95
CA GLY A 401 -17.37 -19.94 -19.96
C GLY A 401 -16.52 -21.17 -20.27
N THR A 402 -15.40 -21.40 -19.57
CA THR A 402 -14.59 -22.62 -19.69
C THR A 402 -14.29 -23.21 -18.31
N GLU A 403 -13.72 -24.42 -18.29
CA GLU A 403 -13.06 -24.92 -17.09
C GLU A 403 -11.91 -23.99 -16.64
N PRO A 404 -11.55 -23.97 -15.34
CA PRO A 404 -10.42 -23.21 -14.84
C PRO A 404 -9.12 -23.62 -15.54
N LEU A 405 -8.42 -22.63 -16.08
CA LEU A 405 -7.15 -22.81 -16.76
C LEU A 405 -6.05 -23.15 -15.75
N SER A 406 -5.40 -24.30 -15.90
CA SER A 406 -4.22 -24.65 -15.12
C SER A 406 -3.00 -23.89 -15.64
N VAL A 407 -2.44 -23.02 -14.79
CA VAL A 407 -1.26 -22.19 -15.06
C VAL A 407 -0.07 -22.79 -14.31
N SER A 408 1.05 -23.00 -15.00
CA SER A 408 2.27 -23.55 -14.40
C SER A 408 3.23 -22.44 -13.98
N GLN A 409 4.12 -22.76 -13.03
CA GLN A 409 5.24 -21.90 -12.67
C GLN A 409 6.09 -21.60 -13.92
N GLY A 410 6.47 -20.34 -14.11
CA GLY A 410 7.24 -19.89 -15.27
C GLY A 410 6.42 -19.58 -16.52
N ASP A 411 5.09 -19.74 -16.51
CA ASP A 411 4.25 -19.26 -17.61
C ASP A 411 4.19 -17.74 -17.66
N ILE A 412 4.17 -17.18 -18.88
CA ILE A 412 4.26 -15.74 -19.12
C ILE A 412 2.93 -15.21 -19.65
N PHE A 413 2.34 -14.28 -18.91
CA PHE A 413 1.22 -13.47 -19.33
C PHE A 413 1.71 -12.18 -19.95
N LEU A 414 1.10 -11.76 -21.06
CA LEU A 414 1.27 -10.44 -21.64
C LEU A 414 -0.05 -9.67 -21.50
N LEU A 415 -0.02 -8.62 -20.68
CA LEU A 415 -1.20 -7.84 -20.30
C LEU A 415 -1.16 -6.48 -21.05
N PRO A 416 -1.95 -6.27 -22.12
CA PRO A 416 -1.80 -5.11 -22.99
C PRO A 416 -2.64 -3.94 -22.50
N MET A 417 -2.02 -3.05 -21.73
CA MET A 417 -2.64 -1.81 -21.24
C MET A 417 -3.23 -0.95 -22.37
N CYS A 418 -2.58 -0.90 -23.53
CA CYS A 418 -3.08 -0.17 -24.69
C CYS A 418 -4.41 -0.70 -25.25
N ALA A 419 -4.77 -1.97 -25.03
CA ALA A 419 -6.06 -2.50 -25.46
C ALA A 419 -7.21 -1.90 -24.64
N SER A 420 -7.09 -1.88 -23.31
CA SER A 420 -8.06 -1.22 -22.41
C SER A 420 -8.12 0.29 -22.61
N ASN A 421 -6.99 0.91 -22.94
CA ASN A 421 -6.88 2.36 -23.12
C ASN A 421 -7.40 2.86 -24.47
N LEU A 422 -7.45 2.01 -25.50
CA LEU A 422 -7.91 2.36 -26.85
C LEU A 422 -9.29 1.76 -27.19
N ASP A 423 -9.94 1.12 -26.21
CA ASP A 423 -11.29 0.60 -26.37
C ASP A 423 -12.32 1.72 -26.63
N ALA A 424 -12.93 1.69 -27.81
CA ALA A 424 -13.93 2.68 -28.22
C ALA A 424 -15.24 2.60 -27.40
N ALA A 425 -15.55 1.46 -26.77
CA ALA A 425 -16.71 1.37 -25.88
C ALA A 425 -16.50 2.13 -24.56
N THR A 426 -15.27 2.13 -24.04
CA THR A 426 -14.90 2.88 -22.83
C THR A 426 -14.58 4.35 -23.10
N TRP A 427 -13.92 4.65 -24.22
CA TRP A 427 -13.33 5.97 -24.50
C TRP A 427 -13.99 6.74 -25.66
N GLY A 428 -15.00 6.16 -26.30
CA GLY A 428 -15.69 6.75 -27.44
C GLY A 428 -14.98 6.52 -28.78
N SER A 429 -15.63 6.93 -29.87
CA SER A 429 -15.09 6.75 -31.24
C SER A 429 -13.77 7.50 -31.49
N ASP A 430 -13.45 8.50 -30.68
CA ASP A 430 -12.23 9.29 -30.74
C ASP A 430 -11.06 8.70 -29.91
N ALA A 431 -11.19 7.47 -29.39
CA ALA A 431 -10.22 6.84 -28.48
C ALA A 431 -8.76 6.86 -28.97
N ALA A 432 -8.50 6.84 -30.29
CA ALA A 432 -7.13 6.92 -30.83
C ALA A 432 -6.53 8.35 -30.83
N SER A 433 -7.33 9.38 -30.53
CA SER A 433 -6.92 10.79 -30.51
C SER A 433 -6.54 11.26 -29.10
N PHE A 434 -5.81 12.38 -29.03
CA PHE A 434 -5.50 13.10 -27.79
C PHE A 434 -6.60 14.13 -27.51
N ASN A 435 -7.44 13.84 -26.53
CA ASN A 435 -8.54 14.69 -26.09
C ASN A 435 -8.59 14.72 -24.54
N PRO A 436 -7.84 15.62 -23.89
CA PRO A 436 -7.85 15.78 -22.43
C PRO A 436 -9.22 16.15 -21.86
N GLY A 437 -10.08 16.79 -22.67
CA GLY A 437 -11.44 17.17 -22.28
C GLY A 437 -12.30 15.99 -21.81
N ARG A 438 -11.96 14.75 -22.19
CA ARG A 438 -12.61 13.54 -21.66
C ARG A 438 -12.45 13.38 -20.14
N PHE A 439 -11.39 13.94 -19.55
CA PHE A 439 -11.14 13.90 -18.11
C PHE A 439 -11.65 15.16 -17.39
N MET A 440 -12.38 16.03 -18.07
CA MET A 440 -12.99 17.22 -17.47
C MET A 440 -14.49 16.98 -17.26
N ALA A 441 -14.99 17.30 -16.07
CA ALA A 441 -16.42 17.37 -15.78
C ALA A 441 -16.99 18.72 -16.22
N SER A 442 -18.32 18.81 -16.35
CA SER A 442 -19.01 20.07 -16.66
C SER A 442 -18.85 21.14 -15.58
N SER A 443 -18.43 20.76 -14.36
CA SER A 443 -18.04 21.68 -13.28
C SER A 443 -16.67 22.36 -13.49
N GLY A 444 -15.88 21.90 -14.47
CA GLY A 444 -14.48 22.30 -14.64
C GLY A 444 -13.48 21.49 -13.81
N GLU A 445 -13.95 20.51 -13.02
CA GLU A 445 -13.10 19.63 -12.20
C GLU A 445 -12.68 18.35 -12.94
N LEU A 446 -11.68 17.65 -12.39
CA LEU A 446 -11.20 16.36 -12.90
C LEU A 446 -12.23 15.23 -12.71
N ASN A 447 -12.57 14.55 -13.80
CA ASN A 447 -13.39 13.35 -13.80
C ASN A 447 -12.60 12.13 -13.28
N ASN A 448 -12.57 12.02 -11.94
CA ASN A 448 -11.89 10.94 -11.22
C ASN A 448 -12.40 9.53 -11.59
N SER A 449 -13.65 9.39 -12.05
CA SER A 449 -14.19 8.11 -12.51
C SER A 449 -13.49 7.61 -13.77
N LEU A 450 -13.30 8.49 -14.76
CA LEU A 450 -12.57 8.16 -15.99
C LEU A 450 -11.06 8.02 -15.75
N ILE A 451 -10.46 8.84 -14.88
CA ILE A 451 -9.05 8.69 -14.47
C ILE A 451 -8.77 7.28 -13.93
N ARG A 452 -9.65 6.72 -13.09
CA ARG A 452 -9.55 5.34 -12.57
C ARG A 452 -9.68 4.24 -13.65
N LYS A 453 -10.18 4.55 -14.85
CA LYS A 453 -10.22 3.60 -15.98
C LYS A 453 -8.91 3.52 -16.76
N VAL A 454 -8.04 4.53 -16.68
CA VAL A 454 -6.73 4.51 -17.36
C VAL A 454 -5.87 3.36 -16.85
N ARG A 455 -5.34 2.54 -17.76
CA ARG A 455 -4.37 1.47 -17.47
C ARG A 455 -2.99 1.97 -17.86
N ALA A 456 -2.24 2.47 -16.89
CA ALA A 456 -0.93 3.08 -17.12
C ALA A 456 0.13 2.60 -16.13
N PHE A 457 -0.24 2.55 -14.85
CA PHE A 457 0.63 2.10 -13.77
C PHE A 457 0.55 0.59 -13.54
N GLY A 458 -0.06 -0.17 -14.45
CA GLY A 458 -0.38 -1.58 -14.29
C GLY A 458 -1.82 -1.92 -14.64
N VAL A 459 -2.11 -3.22 -14.56
CA VAL A 459 -3.37 -3.92 -14.89
C VAL A 459 -3.52 -5.09 -13.92
N ALA A 460 -4.70 -5.69 -13.78
CA ALA A 460 -4.88 -6.86 -12.90
C ALA A 460 -4.18 -6.71 -11.52
N GLY A 461 -4.53 -5.66 -10.77
CA GLY A 461 -4.24 -5.45 -9.35
C GLY A 461 -2.81 -5.10 -8.88
N ASN A 462 -1.73 -5.45 -9.60
CA ASN A 462 -0.39 -4.88 -9.27
C ASN A 462 -0.25 -3.49 -9.91
N LEU A 463 -0.01 -2.48 -9.08
CA LEU A 463 0.29 -1.10 -9.49
C LEU A 463 1.78 -0.76 -9.31
N CYS A 464 2.28 0.17 -10.11
CA CYS A 464 3.63 0.71 -10.00
C CYS A 464 3.82 1.39 -8.63
N PRO A 465 4.89 1.07 -7.88
CA PRO A 465 5.18 1.69 -6.59
C PRO A 465 5.46 3.20 -6.78
N GLY A 466 6.38 3.56 -7.68
CA GLY A 466 6.75 4.94 -7.98
C GLY A 466 5.69 5.79 -8.72
N ARG A 467 4.42 5.35 -8.82
CA ARG A 467 3.36 6.07 -9.57
C ARG A 467 3.05 7.48 -9.04
N VAL A 468 3.22 7.69 -7.74
CA VAL A 468 2.97 9.00 -7.10
C VAL A 468 4.18 9.90 -7.35
N PHE A 469 5.37 9.46 -6.97
CA PHE A 469 6.62 10.20 -7.21
C PHE A 469 6.84 10.55 -8.70
N GLY A 470 6.60 9.60 -9.61
CA GLY A 470 6.69 9.85 -11.06
C GLY A 470 5.63 10.80 -11.62
N PHE A 471 4.48 10.97 -10.93
CA PHE A 471 3.51 12.04 -11.24
C PHE A 471 4.03 13.39 -10.75
N GLU A 472 4.50 13.48 -9.50
CA GLU A 472 5.06 14.72 -8.94
C GLU A 472 6.22 15.25 -9.78
N VAL A 473 7.19 14.40 -10.15
CA VAL A 473 8.33 14.80 -10.99
C VAL A 473 7.87 15.25 -12.38
N ALA A 474 6.93 14.53 -13.01
CA ALA A 474 6.42 14.91 -14.33
C ALA A 474 5.69 16.27 -14.29
N MET A 475 4.91 16.53 -13.23
CA MET A 475 4.27 17.83 -13.02
C MET A 475 5.30 18.92 -12.74
N ALA A 476 6.31 18.67 -11.90
CA ALA A 476 7.40 19.60 -11.62
C ALA A 476 8.16 20.02 -12.89
N VAL A 477 8.56 19.05 -13.72
CA VAL A 477 9.26 19.31 -14.98
C VAL A 477 8.37 20.08 -15.95
N VAL A 478 7.14 19.60 -16.20
CA VAL A 478 6.29 20.17 -17.26
C VAL A 478 5.72 21.53 -16.86
N ALA A 479 5.16 21.66 -15.65
CA ALA A 479 4.69 22.95 -15.16
C ALA A 479 5.86 23.94 -14.99
N GLY A 480 6.98 23.50 -14.41
CA GLY A 480 8.18 24.32 -14.25
C GLY A 480 8.72 24.85 -15.59
N THR A 481 8.81 23.98 -16.61
CA THR A 481 9.24 24.39 -17.96
C THR A 481 8.26 25.40 -18.58
N LEU A 482 6.95 25.11 -18.56
CA LEU A 482 5.93 25.97 -19.19
C LEU A 482 5.74 27.31 -18.49
N ARG A 483 6.02 27.38 -17.17
CA ARG A 483 6.03 28.62 -16.37
C ARG A 483 7.24 29.49 -16.68
N THR A 484 8.40 28.87 -16.85
CA THR A 484 9.70 29.57 -16.89
C THR A 484 10.07 30.01 -18.31
N PHE A 485 9.67 29.24 -19.34
CA PHE A 485 10.14 29.44 -20.71
C PHE A 485 9.00 29.56 -21.73
N GLU A 486 9.05 30.59 -22.57
CA GLU A 486 8.24 30.65 -23.79
C GLU A 486 8.88 29.77 -24.87
N ILE A 487 8.23 28.69 -25.27
CA ILE A 487 8.80 27.69 -26.18
C ILE A 487 8.43 28.01 -27.64
N LYS A 488 9.44 28.23 -28.49
CA LYS A 488 9.30 28.49 -29.93
C LYS A 488 10.15 27.53 -30.75
N ARG A 489 9.76 27.27 -32.01
CA ARG A 489 10.63 26.57 -32.97
C ARG A 489 11.64 27.56 -33.55
N ALA A 490 12.92 27.18 -33.61
CA ALA A 490 14.00 27.99 -34.19
C ALA A 490 13.76 28.35 -35.67
N ASP A 491 13.03 27.51 -36.42
CA ASP A 491 12.65 27.77 -37.82
C ASP A 491 11.30 28.51 -37.99
N GLY A 492 10.70 28.99 -36.90
CA GLY A 492 9.43 29.73 -36.92
C GLY A 492 8.18 28.91 -37.29
N GLY A 493 8.32 27.60 -37.49
CA GLY A 493 7.18 26.73 -37.80
C GLY A 493 6.25 26.47 -36.60
N GLY A 494 5.05 25.92 -36.87
CA GLY A 494 4.16 25.41 -35.82
C GLY A 494 4.58 24.02 -35.32
N PHE A 495 4.35 23.70 -34.04
CA PHE A 495 4.68 22.37 -33.50
C PHE A 495 3.76 21.27 -34.02
N TRP A 496 4.23 20.02 -33.97
CA TRP A 496 3.46 18.84 -34.34
C TRP A 496 3.88 17.64 -33.48
N VAL A 497 2.97 16.69 -33.31
CA VAL A 497 3.22 15.44 -32.57
C VAL A 497 4.02 14.47 -33.44
N PRO A 498 5.22 14.01 -33.04
CA PRO A 498 5.98 13.00 -33.77
C PRO A 498 5.24 11.65 -33.81
N ARG A 499 5.54 10.79 -34.79
CA ARG A 499 5.05 9.40 -34.74
C ARG A 499 5.84 8.60 -33.71
N VAL A 500 5.16 7.69 -33.02
CA VAL A 500 5.79 6.79 -32.05
C VAL A 500 6.79 5.87 -32.76
N ARG A 501 7.96 5.69 -32.15
CA ARG A 501 9.02 4.81 -32.64
C ARG A 501 8.60 3.34 -32.61
N LYS A 502 9.13 2.56 -33.55
CA LYS A 502 8.98 1.09 -33.62
C LYS A 502 9.96 0.43 -32.65
N GLY A 503 9.46 -0.47 -31.81
CA GLY A 503 10.21 -1.14 -30.73
C GLY A 503 9.29 -1.41 -29.54
N PHE A 504 9.78 -2.10 -28.50
CA PHE A 504 8.95 -2.50 -27.35
C PHE A 504 8.56 -1.35 -26.39
N ASN A 505 9.34 -0.28 -26.33
CA ASN A 505 9.25 0.72 -25.26
C ASN A 505 8.21 1.82 -25.53
N VAL A 506 7.90 2.59 -24.48
CA VAL A 506 7.42 3.96 -24.66
C VAL A 506 8.65 4.78 -25.08
N GLY A 507 8.77 5.07 -26.39
CA GLY A 507 9.87 5.85 -26.96
C GLY A 507 9.32 6.95 -27.88
N PHE A 508 10.09 8.01 -28.11
CA PHE A 508 9.73 9.11 -28.98
C PHE A 508 10.41 9.03 -30.37
N GLU A 509 9.84 9.78 -31.32
CA GLU A 509 10.31 10.09 -32.68
C GLU A 509 10.34 9.03 -33.80
N ARG A 510 9.64 9.37 -34.89
CA ARG A 510 10.20 9.59 -36.24
C ARG A 510 9.66 10.91 -36.80
N CYS A 511 10.50 11.68 -37.50
CA CYS A 511 10.10 12.93 -38.16
C CYS A 511 9.26 12.70 -39.43
N SER A 512 8.30 13.58 -39.68
CA SER A 512 7.28 13.42 -40.74
C SER A 512 7.84 13.38 -42.18
N PRO A 513 8.78 14.26 -42.59
CA PRO A 513 9.32 14.27 -43.95
C PRO A 513 10.15 13.02 -44.28
N CYS A 514 10.88 12.46 -43.31
CA CYS A 514 11.70 11.25 -43.51
C CYS A 514 10.83 10.03 -43.84
N LEU A 515 9.64 9.95 -43.21
CA LEU A 515 8.67 8.89 -43.49
C LEU A 515 8.03 9.04 -44.87
N ALA A 516 7.77 10.27 -45.32
CA ALA A 516 7.26 10.56 -46.66
C ALA A 516 8.31 10.30 -47.76
N ALA A 517 9.59 10.51 -47.45
CA ALA A 517 10.72 10.32 -48.37
C ALA A 517 11.28 8.88 -48.40
N GLY A 518 10.75 7.96 -47.58
CA GLY A 518 11.23 6.57 -47.52
C GLY A 518 12.67 6.41 -47.01
N ARG A 519 13.22 7.40 -46.30
CA ARG A 519 14.59 7.38 -45.77
C ARG A 519 14.60 7.08 -44.29
N ASP A 520 15.58 6.32 -43.82
CA ASP A 520 15.81 6.18 -42.38
C ASP A 520 16.28 7.52 -41.79
N CYS A 521 15.76 7.85 -40.62
CA CYS A 521 15.86 9.17 -40.02
C CYS A 521 17.17 9.27 -39.21
N GLN A 522 18.27 9.63 -39.87
CA GLN A 522 19.53 9.93 -39.18
C GLN A 522 19.48 11.32 -38.54
N PHE A 523 18.99 11.39 -37.31
CA PHE A 523 19.36 12.46 -36.39
C PHE A 523 20.65 12.05 -35.68
N THR A 524 21.77 12.46 -36.25
CA THR A 524 23.08 12.49 -35.62
C THR A 524 23.68 13.88 -35.87
N ALA A 525 24.43 14.41 -34.91
CA ALA A 525 25.06 15.72 -34.99
C ALA A 525 25.86 15.92 -36.29
N HIS A 526 26.08 17.19 -36.65
CA HIS A 526 26.69 17.55 -37.94
C HIS A 526 28.02 16.80 -38.15
N PRO A 527 28.31 16.24 -39.34
CA PRO A 527 29.47 15.36 -39.55
C PRO A 527 30.84 16.01 -39.26
N TYR A 528 30.92 17.34 -39.20
CA TYR A 528 32.11 18.07 -38.77
C TYR A 528 32.35 18.02 -37.26
N GLU A 529 31.30 18.02 -36.43
CA GLU A 529 31.44 17.95 -34.97
C GLU A 529 31.83 16.55 -34.52
N LEU A 530 31.23 15.51 -35.12
CA LEU A 530 31.63 14.12 -34.89
C LEU A 530 33.07 13.86 -35.34
N GLN A 531 33.51 14.39 -36.50
CA GLN A 531 34.93 14.29 -36.89
C GLN A 531 35.86 15.08 -35.97
N ALA A 532 35.48 16.27 -35.51
CA ALA A 532 36.28 17.06 -34.57
C ALA A 532 36.37 16.40 -33.19
N ALA A 533 35.28 15.82 -32.69
CA ALA A 533 35.24 15.08 -31.43
C ALA A 533 36.01 13.76 -31.51
N ASP A 534 35.89 12.99 -32.60
CA ASP A 534 36.68 11.77 -32.81
C ASP A 534 38.17 12.08 -33.02
N LEU A 535 38.51 13.17 -33.72
CA LEU A 535 39.89 13.62 -33.87
C LEU A 535 40.46 14.10 -32.54
N LYS A 536 39.69 14.85 -31.75
CA LYS A 536 40.10 15.30 -30.43
C LYS A 536 40.27 14.12 -29.47
N ARG A 537 39.30 13.21 -29.38
CA ARG A 537 39.42 11.98 -28.59
C ARG A 537 40.63 11.15 -29.02
N LYS A 538 40.86 10.94 -30.32
CA LYS A 538 42.05 10.22 -30.80
C LYS A 538 43.35 10.98 -30.55
N HIS A 539 43.33 12.31 -30.56
CA HIS A 539 44.48 13.14 -30.21
C HIS A 539 44.81 13.02 -28.72
N ASP A 540 43.80 13.13 -27.86
CA ASP A 540 43.92 12.99 -26.41
C ASP A 540 44.36 11.56 -26.03
N GLU A 541 43.80 10.52 -26.66
CA GLU A 541 44.23 9.11 -26.53
C GLU A 541 45.67 8.87 -27.02
N LEU A 542 46.06 9.48 -28.15
CA LEU A 542 47.44 9.40 -28.65
C LEU A 542 48.41 10.13 -27.74
N GLN A 543 48.02 11.29 -27.19
CA GLN A 543 48.87 12.11 -26.34
C GLN A 543 49.07 11.47 -24.96
N ALA A 544 48.03 10.83 -24.39
CA ALA A 544 48.16 9.98 -23.21
C ALA A 544 49.14 8.83 -23.46
N ARG A 545 48.93 8.05 -24.54
CA ARG A 545 49.83 6.94 -24.89
C ARG A 545 51.27 7.38 -25.14
N VAL A 546 51.49 8.53 -25.80
CA VAL A 546 52.85 9.08 -25.99
C VAL A 546 53.48 9.41 -24.65
N SER A 547 52.75 10.08 -23.73
CA SER A 547 53.27 10.42 -22.41
C SER A 547 53.61 9.18 -21.57
N GLU A 548 52.80 8.11 -21.63
CA GLU A 548 53.10 6.82 -21.00
C GLU A 548 54.39 6.18 -21.53
N HIS A 549 54.61 6.25 -22.85
CA HIS A 549 55.82 5.70 -23.49
C HIS A 549 57.06 6.57 -23.22
N GLU A 550 56.90 7.89 -23.12
CA GLU A 550 57.95 8.82 -22.68
C GLU A 550 58.33 8.56 -21.21
N ASN A 551 57.35 8.39 -20.32
CA ASN A 551 57.58 8.04 -18.91
C ASN A 551 58.31 6.68 -18.76
N LEU A 552 57.96 5.67 -19.56
CA LEU A 552 58.71 4.41 -19.60
C LEU A 552 60.14 4.59 -20.14
N TYR A 553 60.33 5.44 -21.17
CA TYR A 553 61.65 5.73 -21.73
C TYR A 553 62.56 6.46 -20.74
N ASP A 554 62.07 7.48 -20.04
CA ASP A 554 62.84 8.19 -19.02
C ASP A 554 63.08 7.31 -17.78
N SER A 555 62.17 6.39 -17.44
CA SER A 555 62.39 5.36 -16.42
C SER A 555 63.54 4.43 -16.82
N LEU A 556 63.55 3.91 -18.06
CA LEU A 556 64.64 3.09 -18.61
C LEU A 556 65.99 3.83 -18.69
N LYS A 557 65.96 5.16 -18.81
CA LYS A 557 67.16 6.02 -18.90
C LYS A 557 67.75 6.38 -17.53
N THR A 558 66.96 6.29 -16.47
CA THR A 558 67.34 6.68 -15.10
C THR A 558 67.47 5.50 -14.11
N ALA A 559 66.89 4.35 -14.44
CA ALA A 559 67.00 3.11 -13.68
C ALA A 559 68.43 2.51 -13.68
N ARG A 560 68.70 1.65 -12.69
CA ARG A 560 69.98 0.92 -12.60
C ARG A 560 70.05 -0.20 -13.66
N PRO A 561 71.26 -0.71 -14.00
CA PRO A 561 71.40 -1.74 -15.04
C PRO A 561 70.56 -3.00 -14.78
N GLU A 562 70.50 -3.45 -13.51
CA GLU A 562 69.74 -4.65 -13.11
C GLU A 562 68.22 -4.44 -13.17
N GLU A 563 67.74 -3.23 -12.85
CA GLU A 563 66.33 -2.84 -12.97
C GLU A 563 65.92 -2.72 -14.44
N THR A 564 66.80 -2.15 -15.26
CA THR A 564 66.61 -1.99 -16.71
C THR A 564 66.48 -3.35 -17.42
N GLU A 565 67.28 -4.35 -17.04
CA GLU A 565 67.22 -5.70 -17.60
C GLU A 565 65.87 -6.39 -17.28
N GLU A 566 65.33 -6.24 -16.07
CA GLU A 566 64.02 -6.81 -15.70
C GLU A 566 62.85 -6.07 -16.37
N ILE A 567 62.93 -4.74 -16.54
CA ILE A 567 61.95 -3.96 -17.33
C ILE A 567 61.97 -4.45 -18.79
N LEU A 568 63.14 -4.59 -19.40
CA LEU A 568 63.29 -5.13 -20.77
C LEU A 568 62.80 -6.59 -20.88
N ARG A 569 63.02 -7.43 -19.87
CA ARG A 569 62.51 -8.82 -19.84
C ARG A 569 60.98 -8.85 -19.81
N ARG A 570 60.33 -7.94 -19.09
CA ARG A 570 58.86 -7.80 -19.03
C ARG A 570 58.27 -7.26 -20.33
N ILE A 571 58.91 -6.29 -20.98
CA ILE A 571 58.53 -5.81 -22.32
C ILE A 571 58.58 -6.98 -23.33
N ARG A 572 59.67 -7.77 -23.33
CA ARG A 572 59.81 -8.96 -24.19
C ARG A 572 58.78 -10.06 -23.89
N ALA A 573 58.20 -10.08 -22.69
CA ALA A 573 57.11 -10.99 -22.32
C ALA A 573 55.71 -10.50 -22.75
N GLY A 574 55.61 -9.33 -23.40
CA GLY A 574 54.35 -8.81 -23.93
C GLY A 574 53.39 -8.23 -22.87
N LYS A 575 53.91 -7.80 -21.71
CA LYS A 575 53.13 -7.02 -20.74
C LYS A 575 52.81 -5.63 -21.30
N ASP A 576 51.66 -5.09 -20.89
CA ASP A 576 51.18 -3.77 -21.27
C ASP A 576 51.94 -2.63 -20.56
N VAL A 577 52.13 -1.51 -21.26
CA VAL A 577 52.99 -0.38 -20.83
C VAL A 577 52.44 0.34 -19.60
N THR A 578 51.11 0.48 -19.52
CA THR A 578 50.40 1.14 -18.42
C THR A 578 50.62 0.38 -17.10
N SER A 579 50.33 -0.92 -17.10
CA SER A 579 50.61 -1.82 -15.95
C SER A 579 52.07 -1.79 -15.51
N MET A 580 53.00 -1.59 -16.45
CA MET A 580 54.43 -1.54 -16.14
C MET A 580 54.86 -0.23 -15.47
N THR A 581 54.24 0.90 -15.80
CA THR A 581 54.59 2.20 -15.19
C THR A 581 53.99 2.35 -13.79
N GLU A 582 52.79 1.81 -13.55
CA GLU A 582 52.16 1.74 -12.22
C GLU A 582 52.97 0.87 -11.25
N ASP A 583 53.31 -0.37 -11.63
CA ASP A 583 54.14 -1.32 -10.83
C ASP A 583 55.46 -0.67 -10.37
N ILE A 584 56.08 0.17 -11.22
CA ILE A 584 57.36 0.86 -10.94
C ILE A 584 57.18 2.01 -9.94
N GLN A 585 56.09 2.78 -10.04
CA GLN A 585 55.80 3.87 -9.12
C GLN A 585 55.43 3.37 -7.72
N GLU A 586 54.62 2.31 -7.62
CA GLU A 586 54.25 1.71 -6.33
C GLU A 586 55.46 1.12 -5.56
N GLY A 587 56.37 0.44 -6.28
CA GLY A 587 57.62 -0.06 -5.69
C GLY A 587 58.51 1.05 -5.11
N GLY A 588 58.56 2.21 -5.77
CA GLY A 588 59.29 3.38 -5.29
C GLY A 588 58.71 4.06 -4.05
N LEU A 589 57.39 3.97 -3.84
CA LEU A 589 56.69 4.49 -2.66
C LEU A 589 56.90 3.58 -1.43
N LEU A 590 56.81 2.26 -1.62
CA LEU A 590 57.03 1.28 -0.53
C LEU A 590 58.46 1.36 0.06
N LEU A 591 59.48 1.58 -0.77
CA LEU A 591 60.86 1.77 -0.31
C LEU A 591 61.07 3.05 0.52
N ARG A 592 60.29 4.11 0.26
CA ARG A 592 60.34 5.36 1.06
C ARG A 592 59.59 5.23 2.39
N LEU A 593 58.49 4.48 2.40
CA LEU A 593 57.73 4.19 3.64
C LEU A 593 58.49 3.26 4.58
N ALA A 594 59.28 2.31 4.05
CA ALA A 594 60.11 1.41 4.84
C ALA A 594 61.31 2.10 5.54
N SER A 595 61.70 3.31 5.11
CA SER A 595 62.89 4.01 5.61
C SER A 595 62.60 5.08 6.68
N SER A 596 61.34 5.30 7.06
CA SER A 596 60.93 6.41 7.95
C SER A 596 60.46 6.01 9.36
N SER A 597 60.68 4.79 9.83
CA SER A 597 60.24 4.36 11.17
C SER A 597 61.29 3.57 11.98
N SER A 598 62.43 4.21 12.27
CA SER A 598 63.38 3.74 13.27
C SER A 598 64.10 4.88 14.01
N SER A 599 63.49 5.38 15.09
CA SER A 599 64.11 5.95 16.31
C SER A 599 63.11 6.83 17.07
N SER A 600 63.27 6.92 18.39
CA SER A 600 62.27 7.45 19.32
C SER A 600 62.87 8.40 20.37
N SER A 601 62.01 9.24 20.95
CA SER A 601 61.92 9.59 22.39
C SER A 601 62.33 11.00 22.90
N GLN A 602 61.56 11.45 23.92
CA GLN A 602 61.80 12.51 24.94
C GLN A 602 61.77 14.00 24.50
N SER A 603 61.35 14.99 25.33
CA SER A 603 60.46 15.04 26.52
C SER A 603 60.09 16.51 26.91
N ASN A 604 58.99 16.69 27.68
CA ASN A 604 58.57 17.82 28.56
C ASN A 604 59.07 19.28 28.36
N HIS A 605 58.14 20.26 28.30
CA HIS A 605 57.76 21.17 29.43
C HIS A 605 56.70 22.23 29.03
N GLN A 606 56.25 23.06 29.99
CA GLN A 606 55.09 23.98 29.92
C GLN A 606 55.49 25.42 30.42
N PRO A 607 54.56 26.40 30.53
CA PRO A 607 54.55 27.74 29.88
C PRO A 607 55.27 28.85 30.73
N PRO A 608 55.06 30.21 30.61
CA PRO A 608 54.14 31.03 29.80
C PRO A 608 54.74 32.37 29.23
N GLU A 609 53.86 33.36 29.01
CA GLU A 609 54.07 34.84 29.02
C GLU A 609 54.27 35.66 27.73
N SER A 610 54.07 36.98 27.88
CA SER A 610 53.56 37.92 26.86
C SER A 610 54.27 39.28 26.93
N GLU A 611 54.39 40.01 25.82
CA GLU A 611 54.37 41.51 25.76
C GLU A 611 54.54 42.05 24.32
N ALA A 612 54.45 43.37 24.11
CA ALA A 612 53.26 44.08 23.64
C ALA A 612 53.58 45.50 23.10
N THR A 613 52.78 46.00 22.12
CA THR A 613 52.57 47.44 21.76
C THR A 613 53.79 48.25 21.22
N ARG A 614 53.70 49.46 20.60
CA ARG A 614 52.66 50.52 20.33
C ARG A 614 53.15 51.36 19.11
N ALA A 615 52.48 52.32 18.45
CA ALA A 615 51.21 53.09 18.57
C ALA A 615 50.75 53.49 17.12
N GLY A 616 49.58 54.07 16.76
CA GLY A 616 48.52 54.87 17.43
C GLY A 616 48.52 56.34 16.94
N PRO A 617 47.48 57.19 17.10
CA PRO A 617 46.06 57.01 17.54
C PRO A 617 45.01 57.60 16.54
N MET A 618 43.68 57.38 16.64
CA MET A 618 42.65 58.22 17.33
C MET A 618 41.23 57.89 16.75
N ILE A 619 40.05 58.21 17.33
CA ILE A 619 39.61 58.33 18.75
C ILE A 619 38.04 58.18 18.88
N ARG A 620 37.59 57.49 19.94
CA ARG A 620 36.30 57.55 20.71
C ARG A 620 34.88 57.60 20.09
N GLN A 621 34.20 56.47 20.29
CA GLN A 621 32.91 56.25 21.00
C GLN A 621 32.20 57.36 21.83
N ALA A 622 30.86 57.30 21.74
CA ALA A 622 29.85 57.15 22.83
C ALA A 622 29.16 58.33 23.58
N VAL A 623 27.83 58.35 23.42
CA VAL A 623 26.75 58.47 24.45
C VAL A 623 26.62 59.75 25.29
N ALA A 624 25.48 60.47 25.14
CA ALA A 624 24.47 60.70 26.20
C ALA A 624 23.28 61.60 25.75
N GLY A 625 22.09 61.36 26.33
CA GLY A 625 21.27 62.46 26.90
C GLY A 625 20.23 63.22 26.06
N SER A 626 19.06 62.61 25.83
CA SER A 626 17.70 63.07 26.22
C SER A 626 17.16 64.50 25.94
N LEU A 627 15.81 64.57 25.86
CA LEU A 627 14.91 65.76 25.88
C LEU A 627 14.79 66.60 24.57
N LEU A 628 13.64 67.18 24.18
CA LEU A 628 12.20 66.99 24.46
C LEU A 628 11.38 67.89 23.48
N PHE A 629 10.11 67.52 23.18
CA PHE A 629 9.03 68.39 22.63
C PHE A 629 9.22 68.99 21.19
N SER A 630 8.19 69.20 20.35
CA SER A 630 6.77 68.78 20.39
C SER A 630 6.08 68.94 19.01
N GLY A 631 4.90 68.31 18.86
CA GLY A 631 3.92 68.63 17.80
C GLY A 631 4.08 67.83 16.49
N SER A 632 3.04 67.16 15.97
CA SER A 632 1.66 67.01 16.47
C SER A 632 0.92 65.88 15.75
N GLN A 633 0.23 65.02 16.53
CA GLN A 633 -1.06 64.31 16.30
C GLN A 633 -1.32 63.60 14.94
N ALA A 634 -1.93 62.41 14.88
CA ALA A 634 -2.75 61.67 15.87
C ALA A 634 -2.17 60.24 16.09
N GLN A 635 -1.98 59.77 17.33
CA GLN A 635 -2.99 59.19 18.26
C GLN A 635 -3.73 57.98 17.66
N HIS A 636 -3.46 56.70 18.03
CA HIS A 636 -3.50 56.00 19.35
C HIS A 636 -4.91 55.66 19.85
N PRO A 637 -5.12 54.59 20.67
CA PRO A 637 -4.15 53.76 21.44
C PRO A 637 -4.08 52.28 20.99
N GLY A 638 -3.20 51.39 21.46
CA GLY A 638 -2.52 51.27 22.77
C GLY A 638 -3.30 50.28 23.66
N ALA A 639 -2.71 49.29 24.36
CA ALA A 639 -1.39 49.24 24.99
C ALA A 639 -0.65 47.88 24.82
N GLN A 640 0.58 47.83 25.33
CA GLN A 640 1.61 46.82 25.05
C GLN A 640 2.50 46.60 26.31
N ARG A 641 3.33 45.52 26.32
CA ARG A 641 4.53 45.23 27.17
C ARG A 641 4.28 44.28 28.38
N GLN A 642 5.20 43.40 28.80
CA GLN A 642 6.52 42.90 28.30
C GLN A 642 6.88 41.59 29.08
N SER A 643 7.78 40.66 28.70
CA SER A 643 8.29 40.16 27.40
C SER A 643 9.41 39.11 27.60
N SER A 644 9.30 37.87 27.10
CA SER A 644 10.46 36.94 27.00
C SER A 644 10.28 35.76 26.02
N HIS A 645 11.36 35.50 25.24
CA HIS A 645 11.73 34.29 24.47
C HIS A 645 10.77 33.63 23.44
N GLY A 646 11.32 33.36 22.23
CA GLY A 646 10.74 32.51 21.19
C GLY A 646 10.23 33.28 19.96
N HIS A 647 10.82 33.05 18.78
CA HIS A 647 10.28 33.59 17.53
C HIS A 647 9.07 32.77 17.07
N PRO A 648 7.91 33.39 16.77
CA PRO A 648 6.68 32.68 16.47
C PRO A 648 6.57 32.24 15.00
N SER A 649 5.64 31.31 14.78
CA SER A 649 5.26 30.71 13.51
C SER A 649 4.96 31.72 12.39
N ARG A 650 5.57 31.51 11.21
CA ARG A 650 5.03 32.05 9.95
C ARG A 650 3.70 31.33 9.66
N ALA A 651 2.67 32.11 9.34
CA ALA A 651 1.33 31.60 9.10
C ALA A 651 1.31 30.65 7.89
N ARG A 652 0.86 29.41 8.11
CA ARG A 652 0.46 28.50 7.04
C ARG A 652 -1.00 28.78 6.72
N LEU A 653 -1.30 29.15 5.48
CA LEU A 653 -2.66 28.98 4.93
C LEU A 653 -2.81 27.56 4.42
N THR A 654 -2.82 26.58 5.33
CA THR A 654 -3.38 25.27 5.02
C THR A 654 -4.88 25.46 4.83
N SER A 655 -5.33 25.42 3.58
CA SER A 655 -6.74 25.15 3.31
C SER A 655 -7.11 23.85 4.01
N ARG A 656 -8.03 23.92 4.97
CA ARG A 656 -8.51 22.72 5.67
C ARG A 656 -9.06 21.69 4.69
N PHE A 657 -9.53 22.14 3.53
CA PHE A 657 -10.25 21.36 2.53
C PHE A 657 -9.40 20.32 1.78
N ASP A 658 -8.06 20.43 1.83
CA ASP A 658 -7.13 19.68 0.98
C ASP A 658 -6.32 18.61 1.72
N HIS A 659 -6.45 18.51 3.06
CA HIS A 659 -5.84 17.42 3.82
C HIS A 659 -6.46 16.08 3.41
N PRO A 660 -5.71 14.98 3.18
CA PRO A 660 -6.29 13.70 2.73
C PRO A 660 -7.39 13.17 3.64
N GLU A 661 -7.24 13.34 4.96
CA GLU A 661 -8.33 13.04 5.89
C GLU A 661 -9.52 13.98 5.69
N TYR A 662 -9.33 15.29 5.50
CA TYR A 662 -10.46 16.19 5.26
C TYR A 662 -11.18 15.90 3.93
N VAL A 663 -10.45 15.56 2.86
CA VAL A 663 -11.03 15.16 1.58
C VAL A 663 -11.84 13.87 1.75
N PHE A 664 -11.30 12.89 2.47
CA PHE A 664 -12.04 11.69 2.86
C PHE A 664 -13.27 12.04 3.72
N GLU A 665 -13.12 12.91 4.73
CA GLU A 665 -14.16 13.33 5.66
C GLU A 665 -15.24 14.24 5.06
N ARG A 666 -14.96 14.88 3.92
CA ARG A 666 -15.93 15.64 3.15
C ARG A 666 -16.68 14.74 2.16
N ALA A 667 -16.02 13.72 1.61
CA ALA A 667 -16.63 12.73 0.72
C ALA A 667 -17.34 11.59 1.48
N TRP A 668 -17.01 11.36 2.75
CA TRP A 668 -17.54 10.25 3.54
C TRP A 668 -19.06 10.28 3.71
N PRO A 669 -19.70 11.41 4.07
CA PRO A 669 -21.16 11.48 4.18
C PRO A 669 -21.87 11.06 2.89
N ASP A 670 -21.40 11.55 1.74
CA ASP A 670 -21.94 11.17 0.43
C ASP A 670 -21.79 9.67 0.13
N THR A 671 -20.69 9.03 0.60
CA THR A 671 -20.51 7.58 0.47
C THR A 671 -21.28 6.76 1.50
N GLN A 672 -21.57 7.29 2.68
CA GLN A 672 -22.33 6.60 3.73
C GLN A 672 -23.76 6.30 3.28
N HIS A 673 -24.40 7.26 2.59
CA HIS A 673 -25.71 7.06 1.99
C HIS A 673 -25.70 6.09 0.78
N MET A 674 -24.58 5.96 0.08
CA MET A 674 -24.43 5.02 -1.05
C MET A 674 -24.51 3.54 -0.63
N TYR A 675 -24.31 3.24 0.66
CA TYR A 675 -24.45 1.92 1.28
C TYR A 675 -25.62 1.84 2.27
N ALA A 676 -26.45 2.87 2.37
CA ALA A 676 -27.68 2.83 3.15
C ALA A 676 -28.73 2.00 2.39
N GLU A 677 -29.20 0.91 2.98
CA GLU A 677 -30.33 0.15 2.46
C GLU A 677 -31.61 0.96 2.64
N GLU A 678 -32.07 1.64 1.59
CA GLU A 678 -33.49 2.02 1.49
C GLU A 678 -34.33 0.88 0.92
N SER A 679 -33.76 0.02 0.04
CA SER A 679 -34.48 -1.13 -0.54
C SER A 679 -33.60 -2.24 -1.18
N ILE A 680 -32.33 -2.41 -0.78
CA ILE A 680 -31.39 -3.31 -1.48
C ILE A 680 -31.52 -4.76 -0.99
N PHE A 681 -32.46 -5.50 -1.59
CA PHE A 681 -32.52 -6.95 -1.46
C PHE A 681 -31.65 -7.63 -2.53
N VAL A 682 -30.62 -8.38 -2.12
CA VAL A 682 -29.90 -9.27 -3.03
C VAL A 682 -30.40 -10.70 -2.82
N ASP A 683 -31.30 -11.14 -3.70
CA ASP A 683 -31.82 -12.51 -3.67
C ASP A 683 -30.71 -13.51 -3.98
N LEU A 684 -30.24 -14.22 -2.94
CA LEU A 684 -29.31 -15.34 -3.11
C LEU A 684 -30.10 -16.58 -3.59
N PRO A 685 -29.81 -17.12 -4.79
CA PRO A 685 -30.57 -18.25 -5.34
C PRO A 685 -30.53 -19.46 -4.39
N GLY A 686 -31.69 -19.88 -3.92
CA GLY A 686 -31.85 -21.03 -3.00
C GLY A 686 -31.79 -20.69 -1.50
N TYR A 687 -31.45 -19.46 -1.09
CA TYR A 687 -31.48 -19.06 0.33
C TYR A 687 -32.80 -18.37 0.67
N LYS A 688 -33.85 -19.18 0.87
CA LYS A 688 -35.13 -18.75 1.48
C LYS A 688 -35.50 -19.74 2.57
N LEU A 689 -35.52 -19.27 3.81
CA LEU A 689 -35.86 -20.04 5.00
C LEU A 689 -37.34 -19.81 5.38
N PRO A 690 -38.05 -20.84 5.90
CA PRO A 690 -39.43 -20.71 6.39
C PRO A 690 -39.43 -20.10 7.79
N VAL A 691 -39.06 -18.82 7.91
CA VAL A 691 -38.90 -18.13 9.20
C VAL A 691 -40.25 -17.62 9.73
N SER A 692 -41.17 -17.24 8.86
CA SER A 692 -42.50 -16.69 9.18
C SER A 692 -43.30 -17.56 10.16
N ARG A 693 -43.21 -18.90 10.06
CA ARG A 693 -43.87 -19.81 11.00
C ARG A 693 -43.41 -19.70 12.47
N TRP A 694 -42.25 -19.08 12.71
CA TRP A 694 -41.65 -18.91 14.04
C TRP A 694 -41.93 -17.55 14.68
N THR A 695 -42.64 -16.64 14.01
CA THR A 695 -42.93 -15.28 14.49
C THR A 695 -44.36 -14.87 14.15
N THR A 696 -44.95 -14.00 14.97
CA THR A 696 -46.25 -13.35 14.67
C THR A 696 -46.09 -11.95 14.06
N VAL A 697 -44.85 -11.47 13.90
CA VAL A 697 -44.54 -10.08 13.53
C VAL A 697 -44.56 -9.85 12.01
N CYS A 698 -44.16 -10.84 11.21
CA CYS A 698 -44.00 -10.71 9.77
C CYS A 698 -44.18 -12.07 9.08
N ASP A 699 -44.92 -12.10 7.96
CA ASP A 699 -45.16 -13.28 7.13
C ASP A 699 -44.23 -13.38 5.89
N ASP A 700 -43.49 -12.31 5.57
CA ASP A 700 -42.50 -12.33 4.48
C ASP A 700 -41.19 -13.04 4.84
N ASP A 701 -41.14 -14.35 4.57
CA ASP A 701 -39.93 -15.18 4.61
C ASP A 701 -38.73 -14.57 3.84
N ARG A 702 -38.94 -13.73 2.82
CA ARG A 702 -37.84 -13.11 2.06
C ARG A 702 -37.15 -12.05 2.90
N LEU A 703 -37.90 -11.11 3.48
CA LEU A 703 -37.38 -10.13 4.45
C LEU A 703 -36.74 -10.84 5.64
N LEU A 704 -37.39 -11.85 6.21
CA LEU A 704 -36.85 -12.58 7.37
C LEU A 704 -35.55 -13.33 7.04
N SER A 705 -35.44 -13.97 5.87
CA SER A 705 -34.20 -14.61 5.42
C SER A 705 -33.08 -13.60 5.18
N HIS A 706 -33.41 -12.41 4.66
CA HIS A 706 -32.48 -11.31 4.47
C HIS A 706 -31.94 -10.77 5.81
N LEU A 707 -32.79 -10.62 6.84
CA LEU A 707 -32.37 -10.25 8.19
C LEU A 707 -31.38 -11.27 8.77
N LEU A 708 -31.66 -12.56 8.66
CA LEU A 708 -30.74 -13.60 9.12
C LEU A 708 -29.39 -13.55 8.38
N LEU A 709 -29.37 -13.28 7.07
CA LEU A 709 -28.11 -13.07 6.33
C LEU A 709 -27.29 -11.87 6.84
N LEU A 710 -27.93 -10.76 7.21
CA LEU A 710 -27.25 -9.62 7.81
C LEU A 710 -26.57 -10.01 9.12
N PHE A 711 -27.27 -10.74 10.01
CA PHE A 711 -26.68 -11.26 11.24
C PHE A 711 -25.48 -12.16 10.97
N TRP A 712 -25.60 -13.16 10.09
CA TRP A 712 -24.49 -14.07 9.77
C TRP A 712 -23.30 -13.36 9.10
N SER A 713 -23.52 -12.20 8.47
CA SER A 713 -22.48 -11.42 7.78
C SER A 713 -21.76 -10.46 8.71
N TRP A 714 -22.47 -9.78 9.61
CA TRP A 714 -21.89 -8.68 10.40
C TRP A 714 -21.64 -9.01 11.86
N ASP A 715 -22.49 -9.83 12.51
CA ASP A 715 -22.34 -10.11 13.93
C ASP A 715 -21.04 -10.88 14.21
N THR A 716 -20.19 -10.37 15.10
CA THR A 716 -18.90 -10.99 15.44
C THR A 716 -18.88 -11.62 16.84
N ILE A 717 -20.00 -11.66 17.56
CA ILE A 717 -20.05 -12.06 18.98
C ILE A 717 -21.13 -13.12 19.22
N CYS A 718 -22.40 -12.80 18.96
CA CYS A 718 -23.51 -13.74 19.11
C CYS A 718 -23.46 -14.87 18.06
N ASN A 719 -22.83 -14.66 16.91
CA ASN A 719 -22.57 -15.73 15.94
C ASN A 719 -21.65 -16.86 16.45
N ARG A 720 -21.04 -16.69 17.65
CA ARG A 720 -20.27 -17.71 18.35
C ARG A 720 -21.12 -18.57 19.29
N VAL A 721 -22.21 -18.01 19.85
CA VAL A 721 -23.11 -18.75 20.75
C VAL A 721 -24.18 -19.54 20.00
N ILE A 722 -24.25 -19.43 18.66
CA ILE A 722 -25.20 -20.15 17.80
C ILE A 722 -24.45 -20.90 16.70
N ASP A 723 -24.64 -22.21 16.59
CA ASP A 723 -24.22 -22.96 15.41
C ASP A 723 -25.25 -22.77 14.30
N ARG A 724 -24.85 -22.09 13.22
CA ARG A 724 -25.73 -21.75 12.09
C ARG A 724 -26.33 -23.00 11.42
N THR A 725 -25.55 -24.07 11.29
CA THR A 725 -25.97 -25.28 10.56
C THR A 725 -27.06 -26.01 11.35
N MET A 726 -26.86 -26.19 12.66
CA MET A 726 -27.85 -26.81 13.54
C MET A 726 -29.09 -25.93 13.74
N PHE A 727 -28.92 -24.61 13.82
CA PHE A 727 -30.04 -23.64 13.88
C PHE A 727 -30.90 -23.71 12.61
N GLU A 728 -30.30 -23.61 11.41
CA GLU A 728 -31.04 -23.68 10.14
C GLU A 728 -31.69 -25.07 9.93
N GLU A 729 -31.03 -26.17 10.33
CA GLU A 729 -31.60 -27.53 10.30
C GLU A 729 -32.86 -27.65 11.18
N ASP A 730 -32.82 -27.14 12.41
CA ASP A 730 -33.97 -27.18 13.33
C ASP A 730 -35.07 -26.17 12.94
N LEU A 731 -34.72 -24.98 12.41
CA LEU A 731 -35.67 -23.98 11.90
C LEU A 731 -36.54 -24.53 10.75
N VAL A 732 -35.95 -25.35 9.88
CA VAL A 732 -36.67 -26.01 8.80
C VAL A 732 -37.44 -27.26 9.30
N SER A 733 -36.80 -28.10 10.12
CA SER A 733 -37.30 -29.45 10.43
C SER A 733 -38.24 -29.57 11.64
N LEU A 734 -38.20 -28.65 12.59
CA LEU A 734 -39.06 -28.67 13.77
C LEU A 734 -40.43 -28.04 13.51
N ASP A 735 -41.36 -28.23 14.45
CA ASP A 735 -42.63 -27.52 14.47
C ASP A 735 -42.67 -26.51 15.63
N PRO A 736 -42.88 -25.20 15.38
CA PRO A 736 -42.91 -24.15 16.41
C PRO A 736 -43.96 -24.38 17.51
N SER A 737 -45.06 -25.09 17.18
CA SER A 737 -46.15 -25.42 18.12
C SER A 737 -46.01 -26.84 18.71
N GLY A 738 -45.01 -27.60 18.30
CA GLY A 738 -44.80 -28.99 18.71
C GLY A 738 -44.15 -29.11 20.10
N MET A 739 -44.47 -30.19 20.82
CA MET A 739 -43.78 -30.50 22.08
C MET A 739 -42.33 -30.94 21.81
N TYR A 740 -41.36 -30.21 22.35
CA TYR A 740 -39.95 -30.57 22.28
C TYR A 740 -39.67 -31.94 22.91
N GLN A 741 -39.05 -32.83 22.13
CA GLN A 741 -38.67 -34.19 22.55
C GLN A 741 -37.64 -34.15 23.70
N PRO A 742 -37.88 -34.80 24.86
CA PRO A 742 -37.00 -34.69 26.03
C PRO A 742 -35.53 -35.10 25.83
N HIS A 743 -35.25 -35.94 24.84
CA HIS A 743 -33.91 -36.51 24.58
C HIS A 743 -33.20 -35.93 23.35
N ARG A 744 -33.82 -35.01 22.60
CA ARG A 744 -33.26 -34.35 21.41
C ARG A 744 -32.77 -32.95 21.76
N LEU A 745 -31.52 -32.64 21.46
CA LEU A 745 -31.02 -31.27 21.54
C LEU A 745 -31.68 -30.42 20.45
N CYS A 746 -32.22 -29.28 20.86
CA CYS A 746 -32.90 -28.33 19.99
C CYS A 746 -32.07 -27.05 19.91
N PHE A 747 -31.80 -26.58 18.70
CA PHE A 747 -30.98 -25.41 18.41
C PHE A 747 -31.79 -24.23 17.87
N CYS A 748 -33.12 -24.40 17.74
CA CYS A 748 -34.08 -23.38 17.31
C CYS A 748 -35.30 -23.39 18.24
N SER A 749 -35.86 -22.21 18.52
CA SER A 749 -37.14 -22.02 19.20
C SER A 749 -37.78 -20.68 18.79
N PRO A 750 -39.09 -20.47 18.98
CA PRO A 750 -39.73 -19.18 18.70
C PRO A 750 -39.04 -18.00 19.40
N PHE A 751 -38.71 -18.13 20.69
CA PHE A 751 -37.98 -17.09 21.42
C PHE A 751 -36.63 -16.77 20.76
N LEU A 752 -35.82 -17.79 20.46
CA LEU A 752 -34.51 -17.60 19.84
C LEU A 752 -34.63 -16.94 18.46
N VAL A 753 -35.58 -17.35 17.63
CA VAL A 753 -35.78 -16.75 16.30
C VAL A 753 -36.14 -15.27 16.41
N ASN A 754 -37.04 -14.89 17.31
CA ASN A 754 -37.44 -13.49 17.46
C ASN A 754 -36.32 -12.64 18.08
N ALA A 755 -35.56 -13.16 19.05
CA ALA A 755 -34.38 -12.49 19.58
C ALA A 755 -33.29 -12.29 18.50
N LEU A 756 -33.10 -13.29 17.64
CA LEU A 756 -32.14 -13.25 16.54
C LEU A 756 -32.55 -12.23 15.47
N LEU A 757 -33.85 -12.15 15.13
CA LEU A 757 -34.40 -11.15 14.22
C LEU A 757 -34.32 -9.73 14.80
N ALA A 758 -34.51 -9.55 16.11
CA ALA A 758 -34.33 -8.26 16.78
C ALA A 758 -32.87 -7.77 16.63
N VAL A 759 -31.88 -8.60 16.94
CA VAL A 759 -30.45 -8.26 16.74
C VAL A 759 -30.11 -8.09 15.25
N SER A 760 -30.70 -8.87 14.36
CA SER A 760 -30.53 -8.72 12.91
C SER A 760 -30.93 -7.33 12.42
N CYS A 761 -31.97 -6.72 13.02
CA CYS A 761 -32.41 -5.37 12.67
C CYS A 761 -31.39 -4.28 13.02
N LEU A 762 -30.39 -4.52 13.89
CA LEU A 762 -29.34 -3.55 14.17
C LEU A 762 -28.54 -3.16 12.91
N TYR A 763 -28.44 -4.07 11.94
CA TYR A 763 -27.61 -3.96 10.73
C TYR A 763 -28.32 -3.35 9.50
N THR A 764 -29.66 -3.22 9.51
CA THR A 764 -30.44 -2.68 8.38
C THR A 764 -30.98 -1.27 8.65
N THR A 765 -31.33 -0.56 7.58
CA THR A 765 -32.08 0.72 7.59
C THR A 765 -33.46 0.60 6.94
N ASN A 766 -33.91 -0.61 6.62
CA ASN A 766 -35.21 -0.85 6.00
C ASN A 766 -36.36 -0.46 6.94
N GLN A 767 -37.17 0.52 6.51
CA GLN A 767 -38.30 1.06 7.30
C GLN A 767 -39.34 0.00 7.70
N ALA A 768 -39.45 -1.12 6.97
CA ALA A 768 -40.33 -2.23 7.32
C ALA A 768 -39.97 -2.91 8.66
N THR A 769 -38.78 -2.63 9.21
CA THR A 769 -38.33 -3.14 10.50
C THR A 769 -38.60 -2.19 11.68
N PHE A 770 -39.02 -0.95 11.41
CA PHE A 770 -39.16 0.10 12.42
C PHE A 770 -40.47 -0.07 13.20
N GLY A 771 -40.42 0.09 14.53
CA GLY A 771 -41.61 0.11 15.37
C GLY A 771 -42.43 1.40 15.24
N GLU A 772 -41.78 2.52 14.93
CA GLU A 772 -42.39 3.82 14.69
C GLU A 772 -41.92 4.38 13.33
N GLN A 773 -42.84 4.95 12.55
CA GLN A 773 -42.56 5.33 11.17
C GLN A 773 -41.51 6.45 11.10
N GLY A 774 -40.38 6.16 10.48
CA GLY A 774 -39.26 7.10 10.32
C GLY A 774 -38.28 7.15 11.50
N ASP A 775 -38.55 6.46 12.63
CA ASP A 775 -37.60 6.37 13.74
C ASP A 775 -36.73 5.11 13.65
N LEU A 776 -35.50 5.31 13.19
CA LEU A 776 -34.48 4.26 13.06
C LEU A 776 -34.12 3.59 14.39
N PHE A 777 -34.29 4.25 15.55
CA PHE A 777 -33.99 3.67 16.86
C PHE A 777 -35.02 2.62 17.29
N THR A 778 -36.20 2.59 16.66
CA THR A 778 -37.25 1.59 16.94
C THR A 778 -37.13 0.31 16.10
N ARG A 779 -36.08 0.18 15.28
CA ARG A 779 -35.90 -1.00 14.40
C ARG A 779 -35.73 -2.29 15.20
N GLY A 780 -36.49 -3.31 14.83
CA GLY A 780 -36.51 -4.60 15.53
C GLY A 780 -37.40 -4.65 16.78
N GLN A 781 -37.99 -3.53 17.21
CA GLN A 781 -38.75 -3.46 18.47
C GLN A 781 -39.95 -4.42 18.51
N ALA A 782 -40.59 -4.69 17.37
CA ALA A 782 -41.67 -5.67 17.27
C ALA A 782 -41.18 -7.11 17.51
N PHE A 783 -40.04 -7.50 16.94
CA PHE A 783 -39.40 -8.80 17.20
C PHE A 783 -38.91 -8.91 18.65
N ALA A 784 -38.36 -7.84 19.22
CA ALA A 784 -37.96 -7.79 20.62
C ALA A 784 -39.16 -8.02 21.57
N LYS A 785 -40.28 -7.30 21.36
CA LYS A 785 -41.53 -7.49 22.11
C LYS A 785 -42.09 -8.91 21.98
N GLU A 786 -42.03 -9.50 20.79
CA GLU A 786 -42.47 -10.89 20.57
C GLU A 786 -41.54 -11.90 21.27
N ALA A 787 -40.23 -11.66 21.27
CA ALA A 787 -39.27 -12.43 22.05
C ALA A 787 -39.55 -12.31 23.58
N GLU A 788 -39.81 -11.11 24.10
CA GLU A 788 -40.23 -10.92 25.50
C GLU A 788 -41.50 -11.72 25.85
N ARG A 789 -42.50 -11.72 24.95
CA ARG A 789 -43.73 -12.51 25.13
C ARG A 789 -43.46 -14.01 25.13
N LEU A 790 -42.62 -14.50 24.22
CA LEU A 790 -42.30 -15.93 24.07
C LEU A 790 -41.42 -16.45 25.22
N LEU A 791 -40.51 -15.63 25.75
CA LEU A 791 -39.66 -15.96 26.89
C LEU A 791 -40.46 -16.39 28.12
N LEU A 792 -41.66 -15.82 28.34
CA LEU A 792 -42.57 -16.22 29.43
C LEU A 792 -43.03 -17.69 29.35
N PHE A 793 -43.07 -18.25 28.14
CA PHE A 793 -43.51 -19.62 27.88
C PHE A 793 -42.35 -20.61 27.71
N GLU A 794 -41.13 -20.14 27.45
CA GLU A 794 -39.94 -20.99 27.26
C GLU A 794 -39.01 -21.05 28.48
N ASP A 795 -38.96 -20.00 29.33
CA ASP A 795 -38.04 -19.90 30.48
C ASP A 795 -38.51 -20.64 31.75
N PHE A 796 -38.99 -21.87 31.59
CA PHE A 796 -39.46 -22.72 32.70
C PHE A 796 -38.52 -23.90 33.02
N ARG A 797 -37.49 -24.11 32.20
CA ARG A 797 -36.50 -25.20 32.34
C ARG A 797 -35.16 -24.80 31.72
N PRO A 798 -34.06 -25.51 32.03
CA PRO A 798 -32.80 -25.33 31.32
C PRO A 798 -32.99 -25.68 29.83
N PHE A 799 -32.86 -24.68 28.96
CA PHE A 799 -33.10 -24.83 27.52
C PHE A 799 -32.12 -23.97 26.72
N LEU A 800 -31.36 -24.59 25.81
CA LEU A 800 -30.25 -23.94 25.12
C LEU A 800 -30.68 -22.71 24.28
N PRO A 801 -31.79 -22.77 23.51
CA PRO A 801 -32.31 -21.60 22.81
C PRO A 801 -32.68 -20.43 23.71
N VAL A 802 -33.04 -20.67 24.98
CA VAL A 802 -33.31 -19.60 25.95
C VAL A 802 -32.02 -18.93 26.41
N ALA A 803 -30.95 -19.67 26.73
CA ALA A 803 -29.66 -19.05 27.03
C ALA A 803 -29.12 -18.23 25.83
N GLN A 804 -29.24 -18.77 24.62
CA GLN A 804 -28.84 -18.08 23.37
C GLN A 804 -29.68 -16.82 23.10
N GLY A 805 -31.01 -16.92 23.25
CA GLY A 805 -31.92 -15.80 23.05
C GLY A 805 -31.74 -14.70 24.10
N LEU A 806 -31.47 -15.04 25.36
CA LEU A 806 -31.16 -14.06 26.41
C LEU A 806 -29.83 -13.33 26.13
N ALA A 807 -28.83 -14.02 25.57
CA ALA A 807 -27.60 -13.38 25.11
C ALA A 807 -27.86 -12.38 23.98
N LEU A 808 -28.69 -12.72 22.99
CA LEU A 808 -29.11 -11.81 21.92
C LEU A 808 -29.92 -10.60 22.45
N MET A 809 -30.87 -10.83 23.36
CA MET A 809 -31.68 -9.76 23.94
C MET A 809 -30.85 -8.78 24.79
N HIS A 810 -29.80 -9.26 25.47
CA HIS A 810 -28.82 -8.37 26.11
C HIS A 810 -28.16 -7.42 25.09
N VAL A 811 -27.75 -7.94 23.93
CA VAL A 811 -27.12 -7.14 22.86
C VAL A 811 -28.10 -6.14 22.25
N TYR A 812 -29.33 -6.58 21.93
CA TYR A 812 -30.36 -5.70 21.37
C TYR A 812 -30.72 -4.54 22.32
N GLU A 813 -31.02 -4.84 23.59
CA GLU A 813 -31.33 -3.81 24.60
C GLU A 813 -30.11 -2.93 24.91
N GLY A 814 -28.90 -3.46 24.85
CA GLY A 814 -27.67 -2.68 25.01
C GLY A 814 -27.37 -1.72 23.85
N ALA A 815 -27.92 -1.97 22.66
CA ALA A 815 -27.72 -1.15 21.46
C ALA A 815 -28.82 -0.12 21.22
N LEU A 816 -30.10 -0.48 21.42
CA LEU A 816 -31.27 0.36 21.13
C LEU A 816 -32.28 0.50 22.28
N GLY A 817 -32.19 -0.35 23.30
CA GLY A 817 -33.19 -0.44 24.37
C GLY A 817 -32.74 0.19 25.68
N GLU A 818 -33.22 -0.37 26.79
CA GLU A 818 -32.92 0.13 28.13
C GLU A 818 -31.76 -0.65 28.76
N GLY A 819 -30.67 0.03 29.14
CA GLY A 819 -29.50 -0.62 29.74
C GLY A 819 -29.80 -1.47 30.98
N GLY A 820 -30.86 -1.14 31.76
CA GLY A 820 -31.32 -1.97 32.87
C GLY A 820 -31.95 -3.31 32.45
N LYS A 821 -32.65 -3.34 31.31
CA LYS A 821 -33.12 -4.59 30.69
C LYS A 821 -31.94 -5.41 30.19
N ALA A 822 -30.96 -4.78 29.54
CA ALA A 822 -29.75 -5.45 29.08
C ALA A 822 -29.02 -6.20 30.21
N THR A 823 -28.83 -5.56 31.37
CA THR A 823 -28.27 -6.22 32.57
C THR A 823 -29.16 -7.36 33.08
N THR A 824 -30.48 -7.19 33.07
CA THR A 824 -31.43 -8.24 33.49
C THR A 824 -31.34 -9.49 32.60
N TYR A 825 -31.24 -9.30 31.28
CA TYR A 825 -31.03 -10.39 30.32
C TYR A 825 -29.66 -11.06 30.50
N HIS A 826 -28.61 -10.29 30.76
CA HIS A 826 -27.27 -10.81 31.06
C HIS A 826 -27.26 -11.75 32.28
N THR A 827 -27.84 -11.33 33.40
CA THR A 827 -27.93 -12.15 34.63
C THR A 827 -28.78 -13.40 34.43
N ARG A 828 -29.93 -13.28 33.75
CA ARG A 828 -30.82 -14.42 33.45
C ARG A 828 -30.15 -15.42 32.49
N MET A 829 -29.41 -14.93 31.50
CA MET A 829 -28.61 -15.76 30.59
C MET A 829 -27.60 -16.60 31.38
N HIS A 830 -26.81 -16.00 32.27
CA HIS A 830 -25.83 -16.73 33.06
C HIS A 830 -26.46 -17.80 33.95
N ALA A 831 -27.61 -17.51 34.57
CA ALA A 831 -28.36 -18.50 35.35
C ALA A 831 -28.73 -19.70 34.48
N ARG A 832 -29.39 -19.48 33.33
CA ARG A 832 -29.80 -20.57 32.42
C ARG A 832 -28.62 -21.30 31.79
N TYR A 833 -27.54 -20.61 31.42
CA TYR A 833 -26.33 -21.26 30.93
C TYR A 833 -25.71 -22.19 31.99
N SER A 834 -25.69 -21.76 33.26
CA SER A 834 -25.15 -22.57 34.36
C SER A 834 -26.02 -23.79 34.66
N GLU A 835 -27.34 -23.63 34.59
CA GLU A 835 -28.32 -24.73 34.78
C GLU A 835 -28.30 -25.76 33.63
N LEU A 836 -27.82 -25.41 32.43
CA LEU A 836 -27.76 -26.32 31.28
C LEU A 836 -26.73 -27.45 31.42
N GLN A 837 -25.69 -27.26 32.26
CA GLN A 837 -24.66 -28.28 32.53
C GLN A 837 -24.07 -28.91 31.23
N LEU A 838 -23.75 -28.09 30.22
CA LEU A 838 -23.39 -28.55 28.86
C LEU A 838 -22.14 -29.47 28.80
N ASP A 839 -21.26 -29.41 29.80
CA ASP A 839 -20.14 -30.35 29.95
C ASP A 839 -20.60 -31.77 30.33
N ASP A 840 -21.69 -31.90 31.07
CA ASP A 840 -22.23 -33.18 31.55
C ASP A 840 -23.10 -33.90 30.50
N ILE A 841 -23.38 -33.27 29.34
CA ILE A 841 -24.19 -33.85 28.25
C ILE A 841 -23.35 -34.86 27.44
N PRO A 842 -23.66 -36.17 27.51
CA PRO A 842 -22.88 -37.20 26.83
C PRO A 842 -23.20 -37.24 25.32
N ARG A 843 -22.27 -36.68 24.56
CA ARG A 843 -22.20 -36.74 23.08
C ARG A 843 -20.74 -36.96 22.69
N SER A 844 -20.22 -38.17 22.86
CA SER A 844 -18.86 -38.52 22.44
C SER A 844 -18.79 -38.88 20.95
N LEU A 845 -17.72 -38.44 20.29
CA LEU A 845 -17.36 -38.84 18.93
C LEU A 845 -17.10 -40.36 18.83
N ASP A 846 -16.65 -41.00 19.91
CA ASP A 846 -16.29 -42.42 19.92
C ASP A 846 -17.50 -43.36 19.94
N ALA A 847 -18.69 -42.85 20.26
CA ALA A 847 -19.90 -43.65 20.47
C ALA A 847 -20.89 -43.63 19.28
N ALA A 848 -20.81 -42.63 18.40
CA ALA A 848 -21.76 -42.42 17.31
C ALA A 848 -21.08 -42.57 15.94
N PRO A 849 -21.69 -43.25 14.95
CA PRO A 849 -21.15 -43.32 13.59
C PRO A 849 -20.89 -41.92 12.98
N ALA A 850 -19.80 -41.79 12.24
CA ALA A 850 -19.45 -40.54 11.57
C ALA A 850 -20.57 -40.07 10.62
N GLY A 851 -20.89 -38.77 10.66
CA GLY A 851 -21.96 -38.16 9.85
C GLY A 851 -23.37 -38.18 10.47
N THR A 852 -23.56 -38.87 11.61
CA THR A 852 -24.82 -38.80 12.39
C THR A 852 -25.11 -37.39 12.93
N ARG A 853 -26.39 -37.11 13.24
CA ARG A 853 -26.76 -35.85 13.91
C ARG A 853 -26.05 -35.70 15.26
N GLU A 854 -25.89 -36.77 16.03
CA GLU A 854 -25.20 -36.74 17.33
C GLU A 854 -23.72 -36.29 17.24
N CYS A 855 -23.04 -36.65 16.14
CA CYS A 855 -21.70 -36.16 15.84
C CYS A 855 -21.70 -34.63 15.57
N ARG A 856 -22.67 -34.13 14.78
CA ARG A 856 -22.85 -32.68 14.56
C ARG A 856 -23.25 -31.94 15.83
N GLU A 857 -24.12 -32.52 16.65
CA GLU A 857 -24.50 -32.00 17.97
C GLU A 857 -23.26 -31.85 18.88
N SER A 858 -22.32 -32.80 18.88
CA SER A 858 -21.08 -32.69 19.67
C SER A 858 -20.18 -31.55 19.21
N HIS A 859 -20.05 -31.34 17.89
CA HIS A 859 -19.32 -30.21 17.31
C HIS A 859 -19.99 -28.86 17.65
N ALA A 860 -21.31 -28.76 17.47
CA ALA A 860 -22.07 -27.57 17.82
C ALA A 860 -22.01 -27.24 19.31
N LEU A 861 -22.11 -28.24 20.21
CA LEU A 861 -21.91 -28.04 21.66
C LEU A 861 -20.50 -27.53 21.97
N SER A 862 -19.46 -28.10 21.35
CA SER A 862 -18.08 -27.61 21.48
C SER A 862 -17.99 -26.14 21.07
N TRP A 863 -18.49 -25.80 19.88
CA TRP A 863 -18.50 -24.43 19.36
C TRP A 863 -19.22 -23.46 20.30
N ILE A 864 -20.45 -23.81 20.72
CA ILE A 864 -21.32 -22.97 21.53
C ILE A 864 -20.77 -22.77 22.96
N GLN A 865 -20.24 -23.80 23.61
CA GLN A 865 -19.66 -23.67 24.96
C GLN A 865 -18.44 -22.73 24.97
N TRP A 866 -17.54 -22.89 24.00
CA TRP A 866 -16.41 -21.96 23.82
C TRP A 866 -16.88 -20.57 23.35
N GLY A 867 -17.97 -20.51 22.59
CA GLY A 867 -18.61 -19.27 22.15
C GLY A 867 -19.13 -18.46 23.33
N PHE A 868 -19.80 -19.11 24.28
CA PHE A 868 -20.26 -18.48 25.53
C PHE A 868 -19.09 -18.02 26.42
N TYR A 869 -17.99 -18.79 26.48
CA TYR A 869 -16.78 -18.39 27.20
C TYR A 869 -16.12 -17.13 26.60
N VAL A 870 -16.07 -17.02 25.26
CA VAL A 870 -15.64 -15.78 24.56
C VAL A 870 -16.66 -14.64 24.78
N TRP A 871 -17.95 -14.94 24.67
CA TRP A 871 -19.05 -13.98 24.82
C TRP A 871 -19.08 -13.35 26.23
N ASP A 872 -18.67 -14.06 27.28
CA ASP A 872 -18.78 -13.56 28.66
C ASP A 872 -17.94 -12.30 28.95
N TRP A 873 -16.82 -12.08 28.24
CA TRP A 873 -16.02 -10.84 28.38
C TRP A 873 -16.08 -9.91 27.17
N LYS A 874 -16.43 -10.37 25.97
CA LYS A 874 -16.30 -9.55 24.76
C LYS A 874 -17.20 -8.29 24.78
N PRO A 875 -18.47 -8.34 25.27
CA PRO A 875 -19.29 -7.16 25.62
C PRO A 875 -18.75 -6.32 26.78
N MET A 876 -17.86 -6.87 27.62
CA MET A 876 -17.29 -6.22 28.80
C MET A 876 -16.01 -5.44 28.45
N HIS A 877 -16.10 -4.40 27.62
CA HIS A 877 -14.92 -3.62 27.24
C HIS A 877 -14.24 -2.88 28.42
N GLY A 878 -14.95 -2.69 29.55
CA GLY A 878 -14.38 -2.12 30.78
C GLY A 878 -13.59 -3.12 31.66
N LEU A 879 -13.66 -4.43 31.39
CA LEU A 879 -13.02 -5.51 32.17
C LEU A 879 -13.31 -5.45 33.69
N VAL A 880 -14.57 -5.16 34.06
CA VAL A 880 -14.98 -4.78 35.42
C VAL A 880 -15.32 -5.92 36.38
N ARG A 881 -15.47 -7.16 35.89
CA ARG A 881 -15.68 -8.37 36.73
C ARG A 881 -14.87 -9.55 36.23
N ARG A 882 -14.77 -10.61 37.04
CA ARG A 882 -14.29 -11.92 36.58
C ARG A 882 -15.26 -12.57 35.59
N LEU A 883 -14.75 -13.49 34.78
CA LEU A 883 -15.58 -14.42 34.03
C LEU A 883 -16.48 -15.20 34.99
N LEU A 884 -17.75 -15.29 34.65
CA LEU A 884 -18.76 -16.12 35.30
C LEU A 884 -18.85 -17.47 34.59
N ILE A 885 -18.61 -17.50 33.27
CA ILE A 885 -18.52 -18.72 32.48
C ILE A 885 -17.09 -19.25 32.56
N LYS A 886 -16.94 -20.45 33.11
CA LYS A 886 -15.65 -21.12 33.22
C LYS A 886 -15.18 -21.63 31.85
N ARG A 887 -13.87 -21.76 31.69
CA ARG A 887 -13.25 -22.43 30.55
C ARG A 887 -13.89 -23.82 30.33
N PRO A 888 -14.42 -24.13 29.14
CA PRO A 888 -15.08 -25.42 28.88
C PRO A 888 -14.14 -26.62 29.06
N ASN A 889 -14.68 -27.72 29.57
CA ASN A 889 -13.95 -29.00 29.61
C ASN A 889 -13.95 -29.71 28.25
N ARG A 890 -15.01 -29.51 27.44
CA ARG A 890 -15.11 -30.06 26.09
C ARG A 890 -13.96 -29.56 25.19
N PRO A 891 -13.24 -30.43 24.47
CA PRO A 891 -12.14 -30.02 23.58
C PRO A 891 -12.66 -29.16 22.42
N LYS A 892 -11.75 -28.40 21.80
CA LYS A 892 -12.00 -27.57 20.60
C LYS A 892 -12.11 -28.46 19.35
N ILE A 893 -13.24 -29.17 19.17
CA ILE A 893 -13.43 -30.25 18.17
C ILE A 893 -13.21 -29.74 16.74
N TRP A 894 -13.57 -28.48 16.45
CA TRP A 894 -13.42 -27.87 15.13
C TRP A 894 -11.97 -27.75 14.60
N ARG A 895 -10.96 -28.04 15.45
CA ARG A 895 -9.55 -28.12 15.06
C ARG A 895 -9.27 -29.31 14.14
N ASP A 896 -9.99 -30.42 14.30
CA ASP A 896 -9.83 -31.58 13.43
C ASP A 896 -10.45 -31.31 12.05
N ALA A 897 -9.60 -31.34 11.03
CA ALA A 897 -10.01 -31.08 9.66
C ALA A 897 -10.85 -32.21 9.04
N ALA A 898 -10.81 -33.43 9.61
CA ALA A 898 -11.59 -34.56 9.14
C ALA A 898 -13.05 -34.53 9.61
N THR A 899 -13.33 -33.89 10.75
CA THR A 899 -14.67 -33.86 11.37
C THR A 899 -15.33 -32.48 11.40
N SER A 900 -14.59 -31.38 11.24
CA SER A 900 -15.16 -30.03 11.30
C SER A 900 -15.96 -29.65 10.04
N PRO A 901 -17.26 -29.30 10.15
CA PRO A 901 -18.06 -28.81 9.02
C PRO A 901 -17.49 -27.53 8.38
N LEU A 902 -16.71 -26.75 9.12
CA LEU A 902 -16.07 -25.51 8.65
C LEU A 902 -14.92 -25.75 7.64
N CYS A 903 -14.50 -27.00 7.46
CA CYS A 903 -13.57 -27.39 6.39
C CYS A 903 -14.29 -27.76 5.09
N ASN A 904 -15.60 -28.00 5.12
CA ASN A 904 -16.41 -28.31 3.94
C ASN A 904 -16.78 -27.03 3.19
N THR A 905 -16.51 -26.97 1.88
CA THR A 905 -16.87 -25.85 0.98
C THR A 905 -18.37 -25.62 0.87
N ASP A 906 -19.17 -26.64 1.15
CA ASP A 906 -20.63 -26.60 1.08
C ASP A 906 -21.27 -26.07 2.38
N SER A 907 -20.46 -25.85 3.42
CA SER A 907 -20.95 -25.25 4.67
C SER A 907 -21.28 -23.76 4.46
N PRO A 908 -22.45 -23.28 4.97
CA PRO A 908 -22.84 -21.87 4.84
C PRO A 908 -21.89 -20.91 5.58
N ASP A 909 -21.03 -21.44 6.46
CA ASP A 909 -20.01 -20.70 7.21
C ASP A 909 -18.61 -20.73 6.56
N TYR A 910 -18.40 -21.45 5.45
CA TYR A 910 -17.10 -21.50 4.77
C TYR A 910 -16.79 -20.19 4.03
N TRP A 911 -17.82 -19.59 3.42
CA TRP A 911 -17.75 -18.35 2.67
C TRP A 911 -18.30 -17.18 3.48
N TRP A 912 -17.70 -16.02 3.29
CA TRP A 912 -18.17 -14.75 3.83
C TRP A 912 -18.19 -13.70 2.72
N PHE A 913 -19.14 -12.78 2.78
CA PHE A 913 -19.26 -11.64 1.89
C PHE A 913 -19.94 -10.48 2.65
N SER A 914 -19.62 -9.24 2.31
CA SER A 914 -20.15 -8.05 2.98
C SER A 914 -21.58 -7.74 2.53
N TYR A 915 -22.53 -8.61 2.88
CA TYR A 915 -23.94 -8.49 2.51
C TYR A 915 -24.59 -7.20 3.08
N PRO A 916 -25.44 -6.46 2.33
CA PRO A 916 -25.81 -6.64 0.93
C PRO A 916 -24.75 -6.09 -0.04
N VAL A 917 -23.82 -5.25 0.45
CA VAL A 917 -22.90 -4.39 -0.32
C VAL A 917 -22.10 -5.18 -1.36
N SER A 918 -21.73 -6.42 -1.03
CA SER A 918 -21.12 -7.35 -1.96
C SER A 918 -21.56 -8.77 -1.64
N VAL A 919 -21.85 -9.55 -2.69
CA VAL A 919 -22.03 -11.01 -2.65
C VAL A 919 -20.84 -11.74 -3.29
N ILE A 920 -19.67 -11.09 -3.39
CA ILE A 920 -18.43 -11.73 -3.84
C ILE A 920 -17.90 -12.57 -2.67
N PRO A 921 -17.89 -13.92 -2.77
CA PRO A 921 -17.43 -14.74 -1.66
C PRO A 921 -15.91 -14.62 -1.49
N GLN A 922 -15.49 -14.43 -0.24
CA GLN A 922 -14.13 -14.67 0.24
C GLN A 922 -14.17 -15.73 1.36
N LYS A 923 -13.03 -16.34 1.67
CA LYS A 923 -12.97 -17.35 2.73
C LYS A 923 -13.26 -16.69 4.08
N SER A 924 -14.21 -17.24 4.84
CA SER A 924 -14.65 -16.64 6.12
C SER A 924 -13.57 -16.61 7.20
N LEU A 925 -12.58 -17.52 7.10
CA LEU A 925 -11.61 -17.82 8.16
C LEU A 925 -12.27 -18.08 9.54
N LYS A 926 -13.57 -18.44 9.57
CA LYS A 926 -14.40 -18.46 10.80
C LYS A 926 -13.78 -19.30 11.91
N ARG A 927 -13.16 -20.43 11.54
CA ARG A 927 -12.38 -21.34 12.40
C ARG A 927 -11.10 -20.70 12.94
N ASP A 928 -10.29 -20.12 12.07
CA ASP A 928 -8.96 -19.60 12.41
C ASP A 928 -9.08 -18.34 13.29
N ILE A 929 -10.08 -17.49 13.01
CA ILE A 929 -10.46 -16.34 13.85
C ILE A 929 -10.97 -16.81 15.21
N PHE A 930 -11.89 -17.79 15.26
CA PHE A 930 -12.44 -18.26 16.54
C PHE A 930 -11.39 -18.93 17.42
N GLU A 931 -10.45 -19.66 16.83
CA GLU A 931 -9.29 -20.20 17.54
C GLU A 931 -8.46 -19.07 18.20
N ALA A 932 -8.21 -17.98 17.48
CA ALA A 932 -7.55 -16.79 18.02
C ALA A 932 -8.36 -16.14 19.16
N GLU A 933 -9.68 -15.97 19.00
CA GLU A 933 -10.58 -15.44 20.04
C GLU A 933 -10.59 -16.31 21.31
N CYS A 934 -10.63 -17.64 21.18
CA CYS A 934 -10.54 -18.53 22.33
C CYS A 934 -9.19 -18.40 23.05
N ASN A 935 -8.08 -18.32 22.31
CA ASN A 935 -6.75 -18.17 22.89
C ASN A 935 -6.58 -16.79 23.58
N LEU A 936 -7.14 -15.73 22.99
CA LEU A 936 -7.19 -14.41 23.62
C LEU A 936 -8.05 -14.42 24.89
N THR A 937 -9.13 -15.19 24.91
CA THR A 937 -10.01 -15.33 26.08
C THR A 937 -9.29 -16.01 27.25
N GLU A 938 -8.49 -17.06 27.00
CA GLU A 938 -7.67 -17.72 28.04
C GLU A 938 -6.60 -16.77 28.65
N ILE A 939 -6.10 -15.80 27.87
CA ILE A 939 -5.24 -14.72 28.38
C ILE A 939 -6.09 -13.68 29.13
N THR A 940 -7.24 -13.31 28.60
CA THR A 940 -8.15 -12.31 29.19
C THR A 940 -8.71 -12.78 30.54
N GLU A 941 -8.94 -14.07 30.74
CA GLU A 941 -9.28 -14.62 32.06
C GLU A 941 -8.18 -14.31 33.09
N GLN A 942 -6.91 -14.53 32.74
CA GLN A 942 -5.78 -14.19 33.63
C GLN A 942 -5.67 -12.68 33.88
N VAL A 943 -6.03 -11.85 32.90
CA VAL A 943 -6.10 -10.39 33.04
C VAL A 943 -7.21 -9.99 34.00
N LEU A 944 -8.40 -10.61 33.90
CA LEU A 944 -9.54 -10.33 34.78
C LEU A 944 -9.29 -10.81 36.21
N GLN A 945 -8.63 -11.95 36.38
CA GLN A 945 -8.17 -12.42 37.69
C GLN A 945 -7.14 -11.48 38.32
N PHE A 946 -6.31 -10.81 37.51
CA PHE A 946 -5.38 -9.77 37.95
C PHE A 946 -6.09 -8.45 38.29
N LEU A 947 -6.91 -7.90 37.38
CA LEU A 947 -7.58 -6.61 37.55
C LEU A 947 -8.62 -6.62 38.68
N VAL A 948 -9.30 -7.75 38.86
CA VAL A 948 -10.32 -7.96 39.90
C VAL A 948 -9.83 -9.08 40.83
N PRO A 949 -8.90 -8.83 41.77
CA PRO A 949 -8.44 -9.83 42.74
C PRO A 949 -9.59 -10.28 43.66
N LEU A 950 -9.45 -11.47 44.27
CA LEU A 950 -10.27 -11.85 45.43
C LEU A 950 -9.83 -11.02 46.66
N GLU A 951 -10.58 -11.07 47.76
CA GLU A 951 -10.32 -10.24 48.96
C GLU A 951 -8.90 -10.44 49.54
N GLU A 952 -8.34 -11.64 49.44
CA GLU A 952 -6.96 -11.96 49.87
C GLU A 952 -5.89 -11.71 48.79
N GLY A 953 -6.28 -11.23 47.60
CA GLY A 953 -5.41 -11.07 46.44
C GLY A 953 -4.61 -9.75 46.43
N ILE A 954 -3.47 -9.77 45.75
CA ILE A 954 -2.61 -8.58 45.62
C ILE A 954 -3.29 -7.54 44.72
N VAL A 955 -3.49 -6.33 45.25
CA VAL A 955 -4.03 -5.17 44.51
C VAL A 955 -3.21 -4.89 43.24
N PRO A 956 -3.83 -4.68 42.06
CA PRO A 956 -3.12 -4.57 40.77
C PRO A 956 -1.93 -3.60 40.78
N ARG A 957 -2.12 -2.39 41.33
CA ARG A 957 -1.10 -1.32 41.44
C ARG A 957 0.16 -1.74 42.22
N ARG A 958 0.09 -2.76 43.07
CA ARG A 958 1.24 -3.32 43.81
C ARG A 958 1.93 -4.48 43.09
N ASN A 959 1.42 -4.92 41.93
CA ASN A 959 1.93 -6.08 41.20
C ASN A 959 2.27 -5.74 39.74
N ALA A 960 3.22 -4.81 39.57
CA ALA A 960 3.73 -4.40 38.26
C ALA A 960 4.46 -5.53 37.50
N GLU A 961 4.95 -6.56 38.19
CA GLU A 961 5.53 -7.75 37.54
C GLU A 961 4.48 -8.58 36.79
N ARG A 962 3.35 -8.90 37.45
CA ARG A 962 2.25 -9.61 36.77
C ARG A 962 1.65 -8.80 35.62
N ALA A 963 1.57 -7.48 35.75
CA ALA A 963 1.12 -6.61 34.67
C ALA A 963 2.05 -6.69 33.44
N ARG A 964 3.37 -6.67 33.65
CA ARG A 964 4.37 -6.84 32.58
C ARG A 964 4.30 -8.23 31.93
N GLU A 965 4.15 -9.29 32.72
CA GLU A 965 3.98 -10.66 32.20
C GLU A 965 2.74 -10.77 31.28
N LEU A 966 1.60 -10.22 31.72
CA LEU A 966 0.36 -10.21 30.94
C LEU A 966 0.46 -9.34 29.68
N TYR A 967 1.12 -8.18 29.77
CA TYR A 967 1.43 -7.34 28.61
C TYR A 967 2.26 -8.10 27.58
N THR A 968 3.35 -8.75 28.00
CA THR A 968 4.21 -9.56 27.12
C THR A 968 3.39 -10.64 26.41
N LYS A 969 2.59 -11.43 27.16
CA LYS A 969 1.71 -12.48 26.58
C LYS A 969 0.76 -11.94 25.51
N LEU A 970 0.19 -10.75 25.69
CA LEU A 970 -0.70 -10.14 24.69
C LEU A 970 0.07 -9.66 23.45
N THR A 971 1.27 -9.10 23.61
CA THR A 971 2.11 -8.72 22.46
C THR A 971 2.66 -9.93 21.70
N GLU A 972 3.06 -10.99 22.38
CA GLU A 972 3.48 -12.27 21.78
C GLU A 972 2.30 -12.94 21.07
N TRP A 973 1.11 -12.95 21.68
CA TRP A 973 -0.11 -13.43 21.02
C TRP A 973 -0.39 -12.66 19.72
N LYS A 974 -0.29 -11.32 19.73
CA LYS A 974 -0.51 -10.45 18.54
C LYS A 974 0.52 -10.75 17.43
N ALA A 975 1.78 -11.01 17.80
CA ALA A 975 2.83 -11.42 16.86
C ALA A 975 2.69 -12.87 16.37
N SER A 976 2.09 -13.76 17.16
CA SER A 976 1.89 -15.19 16.82
C SER A 976 0.76 -15.44 15.81
N LEU A 977 -0.05 -14.41 15.50
CA LEU A 977 -1.18 -14.55 14.58
C LEU A 977 -0.72 -14.97 13.18
N PRO A 978 -1.42 -15.91 12.52
CA PRO A 978 -1.16 -16.28 11.13
C PRO A 978 -1.18 -15.06 10.21
N GLU A 979 -0.36 -15.06 9.16
CA GLU A 979 -0.18 -13.95 8.19
C GLU A 979 -1.50 -13.26 7.79
N ARG A 980 -2.57 -14.03 7.55
CA ARG A 980 -3.91 -13.54 7.13
C ARG A 980 -4.71 -12.82 8.23
N LEU A 981 -4.32 -12.98 9.50
CA LEU A 981 -4.93 -12.34 10.67
C LEU A 981 -4.05 -11.24 11.27
N GLN A 982 -2.83 -11.04 10.76
CA GLN A 982 -1.97 -9.91 11.13
C GLN A 982 -2.60 -8.59 10.66
N ALA A 983 -2.37 -7.51 11.41
CA ALA A 983 -3.07 -6.24 11.23
C ALA A 983 -2.96 -5.66 9.81
N GLU A 984 -1.82 -5.86 9.13
CA GLU A 984 -1.57 -5.39 7.76
C GLU A 984 -2.40 -6.11 6.68
N ASN A 985 -2.86 -7.32 6.97
CA ASN A 985 -3.53 -8.22 6.02
C ASN A 985 -4.99 -8.51 6.41
N ALA A 986 -5.40 -8.16 7.63
CA ALA A 986 -6.73 -8.40 8.16
C ALA A 986 -7.77 -7.55 7.40
N VAL A 987 -8.58 -8.19 6.55
CA VAL A 987 -9.66 -7.51 5.81
C VAL A 987 -11.07 -7.87 6.32
N LEU A 988 -11.21 -8.96 7.07
CA LEU A 988 -12.51 -9.42 7.61
C LEU A 988 -12.85 -8.65 8.90
N PRO A 989 -14.13 -8.24 9.13
CA PRO A 989 -14.54 -7.50 10.32
C PRO A 989 -14.02 -8.11 11.64
N ALA A 990 -14.32 -9.39 11.89
CA ALA A 990 -13.89 -10.08 13.11
C ALA A 990 -12.35 -10.19 13.24
N ALA A 991 -11.60 -10.22 12.13
CA ALA A 991 -10.13 -10.26 12.16
C ALA A 991 -9.52 -8.88 12.47
N ILE A 992 -10.14 -7.79 12.02
CA ILE A 992 -9.74 -6.42 12.38
C ILE A 992 -9.98 -6.19 13.88
N LEU A 993 -11.15 -6.62 14.38
CA LEU A 993 -11.55 -6.46 15.78
C LEU A 993 -10.68 -7.25 16.78
N LEU A 994 -9.96 -8.30 16.36
CA LEU A 994 -8.94 -8.96 17.20
C LEU A 994 -7.89 -7.96 17.71
N HIS A 995 -7.43 -7.05 16.85
CA HIS A 995 -6.40 -6.06 17.20
C HIS A 995 -6.95 -4.98 18.14
N LEU A 996 -8.16 -4.50 17.85
CA LEU A 996 -8.89 -3.56 18.72
C LEU A 996 -9.06 -4.14 20.14
N ASN A 997 -9.52 -5.39 20.24
CA ASN A 997 -9.74 -6.05 21.52
C ASN A 997 -8.45 -6.15 22.34
N VAL A 998 -7.32 -6.53 21.73
CA VAL A 998 -6.02 -6.56 22.43
C VAL A 998 -5.61 -5.18 22.92
N ASP A 999 -5.72 -4.14 22.08
CA ASP A 999 -5.31 -2.80 22.48
C ASP A 999 -6.19 -2.25 23.64
N LEU A 1000 -7.50 -2.56 23.66
CA LEU A 1000 -8.40 -2.25 24.80
C LEU A 1000 -8.08 -3.04 26.09
N ILE A 1001 -7.71 -4.32 25.97
CA ILE A 1001 -7.26 -5.13 27.11
C ILE A 1001 -5.95 -4.54 27.69
N ILE A 1002 -5.00 -4.17 26.83
CA ILE A 1002 -3.73 -3.56 27.25
C ILE A 1002 -3.95 -2.22 27.96
N ILE A 1003 -4.82 -1.34 27.42
CA ILE A 1003 -5.20 -0.08 28.08
C ILE A 1003 -5.72 -0.36 29.51
N SER A 1004 -6.51 -1.42 29.69
CA SER A 1004 -7.05 -1.80 31.00
C SER A 1004 -5.99 -2.38 31.95
N ILE A 1005 -5.00 -3.14 31.46
CA ILE A 1005 -3.87 -3.65 32.26
C ILE A 1005 -2.95 -2.53 32.76
N LEU A 1006 -2.73 -1.49 31.96
CA LEU A 1006 -1.83 -0.39 32.30
C LEU A 1006 -2.48 0.65 33.22
N ARG A 1007 -3.81 0.78 33.21
CA ARG A 1007 -4.59 1.74 34.02
C ARG A 1007 -4.23 1.78 35.52
N PRO A 1008 -4.03 0.66 36.25
CA PRO A 1008 -3.70 0.72 37.68
C PRO A 1008 -2.37 1.41 38.00
N PHE A 1009 -1.49 1.57 37.01
CA PHE A 1009 -0.15 2.15 37.13
C PHE A 1009 -0.08 3.61 36.64
N GLU A 1010 -1.23 4.28 36.51
CA GLU A 1010 -1.28 5.74 36.31
C GLU A 1010 -0.46 6.48 37.36
N GLY A 1011 0.41 7.38 36.90
CA GLY A 1011 1.36 8.13 37.72
C GLY A 1011 2.66 7.37 38.08
N PHE A 1012 2.83 6.10 37.69
CA PHE A 1012 4.13 5.43 37.80
C PHE A 1012 5.06 5.95 36.69
N SER A 1013 6.27 6.32 37.06
CA SER A 1013 7.34 6.58 36.10
C SER A 1013 7.83 5.30 35.42
N LYS A 1014 8.54 5.47 34.29
CA LYS A 1014 9.31 4.38 33.66
C LYS A 1014 10.24 3.66 34.64
N GLN A 1015 10.81 4.33 35.65
CA GLN A 1015 11.71 3.70 36.62
C GLN A 1015 10.97 2.76 37.58
N GLU A 1016 9.74 3.11 37.98
CA GLU A 1016 8.92 2.31 38.89
C GLU A 1016 8.24 1.13 38.20
N PHE A 1017 7.86 1.28 36.93
CA PHE A 1017 7.27 0.18 36.16
C PHE A 1017 8.32 -0.70 35.45
N GLY A 1018 9.44 -0.12 35.00
CA GLY A 1018 10.60 -0.82 34.44
C GLY A 1018 10.84 -0.56 32.94
N PRO A 1019 10.24 -1.36 32.03
CA PRO A 1019 10.63 -1.37 30.61
C PRO A 1019 10.20 -0.11 29.85
N PHE A 1020 9.06 0.48 30.23
CA PHE A 1020 8.44 1.62 29.58
C PHE A 1020 7.59 2.42 30.57
N ASP A 1021 7.17 3.60 30.15
CA ASP A 1021 6.21 4.44 30.87
C ASP A 1021 4.77 3.94 30.62
N PRO A 1022 4.00 3.52 31.64
CA PRO A 1022 2.66 2.96 31.46
C PRO A 1022 1.67 3.92 30.81
N MET A 1023 1.81 5.22 31.10
CA MET A 1023 0.91 6.25 30.61
C MET A 1023 1.09 6.46 29.11
N THR A 1024 2.34 6.70 28.70
CA THR A 1024 2.75 6.87 27.30
C THR A 1024 2.40 5.63 26.47
N MET A 1025 2.65 4.42 26.98
CA MET A 1025 2.27 3.20 26.27
C MET A 1025 0.75 3.04 26.16
N SER A 1026 0.01 3.38 27.21
CA SER A 1026 -1.46 3.38 27.16
C SER A 1026 -1.98 4.35 26.10
N TYR A 1027 -1.36 5.52 25.92
CA TYR A 1027 -1.69 6.45 24.82
C TYR A 1027 -1.33 5.91 23.44
N ALA A 1028 -0.20 5.21 23.28
CA ALA A 1028 0.13 4.53 22.03
C ALA A 1028 -0.91 3.46 21.67
N HIS A 1029 -1.32 2.60 22.62
CA HIS A 1029 -2.39 1.63 22.39
C HIS A 1029 -3.75 2.27 22.13
N THR A 1030 -4.05 3.42 22.75
CA THR A 1030 -5.28 4.19 22.47
C THR A 1030 -5.30 4.73 21.05
N SER A 1031 -4.16 5.23 20.57
CA SER A 1031 -3.99 5.71 19.19
C SER A 1031 -4.07 4.56 18.17
N ASN A 1032 -3.52 3.39 18.51
CA ASN A 1032 -3.61 2.16 17.70
C ASN A 1032 -5.04 1.60 17.63
N ALA A 1033 -5.76 1.57 18.76
CA ALA A 1033 -7.17 1.19 18.82
C ALA A 1033 -8.00 2.11 17.91
N MET A 1034 -7.82 3.42 18.02
CA MET A 1034 -8.51 4.39 17.16
C MET A 1034 -8.14 4.22 15.68
N SER A 1035 -6.87 4.01 15.36
CA SER A 1035 -6.41 3.73 13.98
C SER A 1035 -7.03 2.45 13.41
N THR A 1036 -7.19 1.40 14.23
CA THR A 1036 -7.84 0.13 13.86
C THR A 1036 -9.32 0.34 13.55
N MET A 1037 -10.01 1.17 14.34
CA MET A 1037 -11.41 1.55 14.10
C MET A 1037 -11.58 2.42 12.86
N TRP A 1038 -10.61 3.29 12.57
CA TRP A 1038 -10.59 4.09 11.35
C TRP A 1038 -10.28 3.25 10.10
N TYR A 1039 -9.46 2.21 10.24
CA TYR A 1039 -9.26 1.21 9.19
C TYR A 1039 -10.53 0.37 8.95
N PHE A 1040 -11.25 -0.03 10.02
CA PHE A 1040 -12.57 -0.64 9.90
C PHE A 1040 -13.53 0.28 9.15
N ARG A 1041 -13.60 1.58 9.54
CA ARG A 1041 -14.40 2.61 8.88
C ARG A 1041 -14.04 2.82 7.40
N ALA A 1042 -12.77 2.71 7.04
CA ALA A 1042 -12.33 2.84 5.65
C ALA A 1042 -12.77 1.66 4.75
N LEU A 1043 -13.07 0.50 5.33
CA LEU A 1043 -13.54 -0.71 4.62
C LEU A 1043 -15.05 -0.93 4.72
N TYR A 1044 -15.66 -0.51 5.83
CA TYR A 1044 -17.03 -0.83 6.25
C TYR A 1044 -17.66 0.36 6.99
N THR A 1045 -18.99 0.43 7.07
CA THR A 1045 -19.63 1.44 7.94
C THR A 1045 -19.48 1.08 9.42
N LEU A 1046 -19.17 2.07 10.27
CA LEU A 1046 -19.14 1.91 11.73
C LEU A 1046 -20.46 1.34 12.29
N ARG A 1047 -21.59 1.62 11.63
CA ARG A 1047 -22.90 1.10 12.01
C ARG A 1047 -22.95 -0.43 12.15
N ASN A 1048 -22.12 -1.13 11.38
CA ASN A 1048 -22.12 -2.59 11.37
C ASN A 1048 -21.39 -3.23 12.57
N GLU A 1049 -20.83 -2.44 13.50
CA GLU A 1049 -20.25 -2.93 14.74
C GLU A 1049 -20.59 -1.95 15.89
N HIS A 1050 -21.79 -2.10 16.48
CA HIS A 1050 -22.30 -1.21 17.53
C HIS A 1050 -21.43 -1.18 18.80
N TRP A 1051 -20.64 -2.23 19.06
CA TRP A 1051 -19.66 -2.27 20.15
C TRP A 1051 -18.58 -1.19 20.07
N LEU A 1052 -18.34 -0.64 18.87
CA LEU A 1052 -17.40 0.47 18.66
C LEU A 1052 -17.79 1.74 19.45
N ILE A 1053 -19.03 1.89 19.90
CA ILE A 1053 -19.44 2.97 20.82
C ILE A 1053 -18.62 2.89 22.13
N GLN A 1054 -18.48 1.70 22.69
CA GLN A 1054 -17.70 1.50 23.93
C GLN A 1054 -16.21 1.72 23.69
N ALA A 1055 -15.68 1.24 22.56
CA ALA A 1055 -14.28 1.44 22.19
C ALA A 1055 -13.95 2.94 21.99
N CYS A 1056 -14.80 3.69 21.28
CA CYS A 1056 -14.68 5.15 21.18
C CYS A 1056 -14.73 5.82 22.55
N SER A 1057 -15.65 5.38 23.42
CA SER A 1057 -15.79 5.93 24.79
C SER A 1057 -14.49 5.78 25.58
N VAL A 1058 -13.89 4.57 25.57
CA VAL A 1058 -12.61 4.30 26.22
C VAL A 1058 -11.52 5.19 25.62
N CYS A 1059 -11.42 5.28 24.29
CA CYS A 1059 -10.42 6.12 23.64
C CYS A 1059 -10.58 7.61 23.98
N ALA A 1060 -11.80 8.16 23.87
CA ALA A 1060 -12.10 9.57 24.14
C ALA A 1060 -11.78 9.92 25.60
N PHE A 1061 -12.33 9.18 26.58
CA PHE A 1061 -12.07 9.46 28.00
C PHE A 1061 -10.61 9.20 28.39
N ARG A 1062 -9.90 8.29 27.71
CA ARG A 1062 -8.49 8.02 28.02
C ARG A 1062 -7.61 9.23 27.76
N VAL A 1063 -7.74 9.88 26.60
CA VAL A 1063 -6.92 11.05 26.23
C VAL A 1063 -7.47 12.39 26.73
N LEU A 1064 -8.74 12.44 27.16
CA LEU A 1064 -9.47 13.68 27.48
C LEU A 1064 -8.73 14.66 28.42
N PHE A 1065 -7.98 14.14 29.40
CA PHE A 1065 -7.31 14.97 30.41
C PHE A 1065 -5.94 15.51 29.97
N ASP A 1066 -5.32 14.91 28.94
CA ASP A 1066 -4.00 15.27 28.44
C ASP A 1066 -4.03 15.69 26.95
N ILE A 1067 -5.20 16.06 26.41
CA ILE A 1067 -5.37 16.51 25.01
C ILE A 1067 -4.36 17.59 24.56
N ASP A 1068 -3.94 18.45 25.48
CA ASP A 1068 -2.97 19.53 25.24
C ASP A 1068 -1.50 19.05 25.25
N SER A 1069 -1.24 17.82 25.73
CA SER A 1069 0.12 17.27 25.88
C SER A 1069 0.74 16.81 24.55
N SER A 1070 -0.09 16.46 23.55
CA SER A 1070 0.39 15.97 22.25
C SER A 1070 -0.68 16.11 21.16
N PRO A 1071 -0.32 16.56 19.94
CA PRO A 1071 -1.23 16.58 18.79
C PRO A 1071 -1.90 15.22 18.51
N ILE A 1072 -1.21 14.11 18.77
CA ILE A 1072 -1.73 12.74 18.56
C ILE A 1072 -2.91 12.44 19.51
N GLN A 1073 -2.89 13.00 20.72
CA GLN A 1073 -3.95 12.80 21.70
C GLN A 1073 -5.18 13.64 21.36
N LEU A 1074 -5.00 14.90 20.95
CA LEU A 1074 -6.07 15.73 20.39
C LEU A 1074 -6.68 15.10 19.13
N GLU A 1075 -5.86 14.56 18.22
CA GLU A 1075 -6.31 13.87 17.03
C GLU A 1075 -7.12 12.61 17.38
N THR A 1076 -6.62 11.79 18.30
CA THR A 1076 -7.31 10.58 18.81
C THR A 1076 -8.64 10.95 19.46
N PHE A 1077 -8.69 12.03 20.25
CA PHE A 1077 -9.92 12.55 20.86
C PHE A 1077 -10.94 12.99 19.80
N THR A 1078 -10.49 13.79 18.83
CA THR A 1078 -11.32 14.29 17.71
C THR A 1078 -11.88 13.11 16.89
N LYS A 1079 -11.02 12.12 16.57
CA LYS A 1079 -11.39 10.89 15.86
C LYS A 1079 -12.40 10.03 16.62
N ALA A 1080 -12.33 10.01 17.96
CA ALA A 1080 -13.27 9.28 18.80
C ALA A 1080 -14.63 9.98 18.90
N LEU A 1081 -14.66 11.32 19.08
CA LEU A 1081 -15.90 12.09 19.05
C LEU A 1081 -16.62 11.95 17.71
N ARG A 1082 -15.89 12.06 16.60
CA ARG A 1082 -16.46 11.92 15.26
C ARG A 1082 -17.06 10.53 15.01
N ALA A 1083 -16.37 9.47 15.41
CA ALA A 1083 -16.89 8.11 15.33
C ALA A 1083 -18.16 7.91 16.20
N LEU A 1084 -18.22 8.55 17.38
CA LEU A 1084 -19.43 8.57 18.20
C LEU A 1084 -20.58 9.36 17.54
N MET A 1085 -20.31 10.47 16.84
CA MET A 1085 -21.36 11.18 16.10
C MET A 1085 -21.97 10.30 15.01
N GLU A 1086 -21.15 9.64 14.19
CA GLU A 1086 -21.62 8.73 13.14
C GLU A 1086 -22.39 7.53 13.72
N LEU A 1087 -21.94 6.98 14.85
CA LEU A 1087 -22.68 5.92 15.56
C LEU A 1087 -24.00 6.45 16.16
N SER A 1088 -24.08 7.72 16.55
CA SER A 1088 -25.29 8.33 17.13
C SER A 1088 -26.44 8.51 16.14
N GLU A 1089 -26.17 8.46 14.84
CA GLU A 1089 -27.21 8.41 13.80
C GLU A 1089 -28.01 7.10 13.84
N ALA A 1090 -27.41 6.01 14.33
CA ALA A 1090 -28.01 4.67 14.33
C ALA A 1090 -28.22 4.06 15.72
N PHE A 1091 -27.58 4.58 16.77
CA PHE A 1091 -27.65 4.06 18.13
C PHE A 1091 -27.77 5.19 19.16
N PRO A 1092 -28.84 5.24 19.99
CA PRO A 1092 -29.07 6.34 20.92
C PRO A 1092 -27.94 6.44 21.97
N VAL A 1093 -27.38 5.32 22.41
CA VAL A 1093 -26.31 5.24 23.42
C VAL A 1093 -25.07 6.08 23.05
N ALA A 1094 -24.74 6.20 21.76
CA ALA A 1094 -23.62 7.04 21.32
C ALA A 1094 -23.86 8.54 21.55
N LYS A 1095 -25.12 8.98 21.46
CA LYS A 1095 -25.53 10.36 21.79
C LYS A 1095 -25.36 10.64 23.28
N ASP A 1096 -25.72 9.68 24.13
CA ASP A 1096 -25.58 9.79 25.59
C ASP A 1096 -24.09 9.82 26.02
N VAL A 1097 -23.22 9.10 25.29
CA VAL A 1097 -21.77 9.19 25.48
C VAL A 1097 -21.25 10.58 25.10
N LEU A 1098 -21.68 11.17 23.98
CA LEU A 1098 -21.28 12.52 23.58
C LEU A 1098 -21.67 13.57 24.63
N LEU A 1099 -22.93 13.54 25.09
CA LEU A 1099 -23.45 14.39 26.18
C LEU A 1099 -22.67 14.18 27.50
N SER A 1100 -22.18 12.96 27.74
CA SER A 1100 -21.32 12.66 28.89
C SER A 1100 -19.95 13.31 28.75
N VAL A 1101 -19.29 13.22 27.59
CA VAL A 1101 -17.99 13.87 27.37
C VAL A 1101 -18.12 15.39 27.50
N GLU A 1102 -19.14 15.99 26.88
CA GLU A 1102 -19.45 17.42 26.98
C GLU A 1102 -19.65 17.87 28.44
N THR A 1103 -20.47 17.13 29.20
CA THR A 1103 -20.71 17.40 30.63
C THR A 1103 -19.41 17.39 31.45
N VAL A 1104 -18.46 16.54 31.08
CA VAL A 1104 -17.18 16.39 31.77
C VAL A 1104 -16.23 17.52 31.45
N VAL A 1105 -16.08 17.84 30.16
CA VAL A 1105 -15.37 19.02 29.66
C VAL A 1105 -15.83 20.27 30.41
N ARG A 1106 -17.15 20.49 30.48
CA ARG A 1106 -17.77 21.62 31.18
C ARG A 1106 -17.54 21.61 32.69
N LYS A 1107 -17.74 20.47 33.38
CA LYS A 1107 -17.53 20.35 34.84
C LYS A 1107 -16.07 20.52 35.25
N ARG A 1108 -15.13 20.02 34.43
CA ARG A 1108 -13.68 20.11 34.66
C ARG A 1108 -13.07 21.41 34.11
N LYS A 1109 -13.85 22.22 33.39
CA LYS A 1109 -13.42 23.47 32.74
C LYS A 1109 -12.25 23.26 31.77
N LEU A 1110 -12.26 22.13 31.06
CA LEU A 1110 -11.24 21.82 30.05
C LEU A 1110 -11.41 22.76 28.85
N GLN A 1111 -10.31 23.32 28.38
CA GLN A 1111 -10.25 24.14 27.16
C GLN A 1111 -10.13 23.20 25.96
N LEU A 1112 -11.23 22.95 25.24
CA LEU A 1112 -11.14 22.19 23.99
C LEU A 1112 -10.69 23.10 22.84
N PRO A 1113 -9.76 22.68 21.97
CA PRO A 1113 -9.53 23.32 20.68
C PRO A 1113 -10.81 23.29 19.81
N GLU A 1114 -11.01 24.33 18.99
CA GLU A 1114 -12.16 24.52 18.09
C GLU A 1114 -12.53 23.24 17.31
N ARG A 1115 -11.51 22.56 16.77
CA ARG A 1115 -11.61 21.29 16.03
C ARG A 1115 -12.27 20.13 16.79
N ALA A 1116 -12.30 20.18 18.12
CA ALA A 1116 -12.99 19.20 18.97
C ALA A 1116 -14.32 19.73 19.53
N GLN A 1117 -14.53 21.05 19.56
CA GLN A 1117 -15.81 21.66 19.95
C GLN A 1117 -16.89 21.43 18.89
N ASP A 1118 -16.53 21.50 17.60
CA ASP A 1118 -17.40 21.21 16.45
C ASP A 1118 -18.07 19.81 16.49
N HIS A 1119 -17.55 18.90 17.32
CA HIS A 1119 -18.00 17.52 17.44
C HIS A 1119 -18.74 17.21 18.75
N LEU A 1120 -19.03 18.23 19.56
CA LEU A 1120 -19.90 18.10 20.73
C LEU A 1120 -21.31 18.66 20.44
N PRO A 1121 -22.34 18.22 21.19
CA PRO A 1121 -23.67 18.83 21.11
C PRO A 1121 -23.60 20.33 21.45
N GLY A 1122 -24.17 21.17 20.58
CA GLY A 1122 -24.26 22.62 20.82
C GLY A 1122 -25.31 22.99 21.88
N GLU A 1123 -25.25 24.23 22.39
CA GLU A 1123 -26.20 24.75 23.38
C GLU A 1123 -27.66 24.53 22.92
N THR A 1124 -28.41 23.72 23.68
CA THR A 1124 -29.86 23.60 23.51
C THR A 1124 -30.55 24.60 24.43
N ASP A 1125 -31.30 25.51 23.79
CA ASP A 1125 -31.85 26.71 24.39
C ASP A 1125 -32.87 26.41 25.51
N GLY A 1126 -32.62 26.96 26.71
CA GLY A 1126 -33.59 27.18 27.79
C GLY A 1126 -34.31 26.00 28.46
N THR A 1127 -34.38 24.80 27.86
CA THR A 1127 -35.07 23.66 28.49
C THR A 1127 -34.24 23.10 29.63
N LYS A 1128 -34.85 22.92 30.81
CA LYS A 1128 -34.26 22.19 31.95
C LYS A 1128 -33.89 20.77 31.50
N THR A 1129 -32.63 20.56 31.11
CA THR A 1129 -32.08 19.24 30.85
C THR A 1129 -32.07 18.50 32.18
N GLU A 1130 -32.96 17.52 32.36
CA GLU A 1130 -32.95 16.65 33.53
C GLU A 1130 -31.58 15.97 33.62
N PHE A 1131 -30.88 16.18 34.73
CA PHE A 1131 -29.53 15.67 34.91
C PHE A 1131 -29.52 14.15 34.76
N THR A 1132 -28.98 13.68 33.63
CA THR A 1132 -28.83 12.26 33.33
C THR A 1132 -27.40 11.86 33.66
N VAL A 1133 -27.26 10.83 34.48
CA VAL A 1133 -25.98 10.31 34.95
C VAL A 1133 -25.71 9.02 34.21
N VAL A 1134 -24.77 9.08 33.27
CA VAL A 1134 -24.33 7.90 32.53
C VAL A 1134 -23.34 7.10 33.38
N LYS A 1135 -23.68 5.83 33.63
CA LYS A 1135 -22.90 4.87 34.42
C LYS A 1135 -22.71 3.61 33.60
N VAL A 1136 -21.47 3.15 33.46
CA VAL A 1136 -21.25 1.74 33.13
C VAL A 1136 -21.63 0.91 34.36
N ARG A 1137 -22.57 0.00 34.18
CA ARG A 1137 -22.89 -1.11 35.09
C ARG A 1137 -23.03 -2.37 34.24
N ASP A 1138 -22.43 -3.47 34.68
CA ASP A 1138 -22.60 -4.79 34.09
C ASP A 1138 -22.66 -4.78 32.56
N HIS A 1139 -21.59 -4.23 31.97
CA HIS A 1139 -21.26 -4.24 30.53
C HIS A 1139 -22.11 -3.32 29.65
N SER A 1140 -23.06 -2.61 30.24
CA SER A 1140 -23.95 -1.67 29.56
C SER A 1140 -23.66 -0.23 29.98
N VAL A 1141 -23.76 0.70 29.03
CA VAL A 1141 -23.77 2.14 29.29
C VAL A 1141 -25.20 2.51 29.71
N ILE A 1142 -25.46 2.61 31.01
CA ILE A 1142 -26.80 2.88 31.56
C ILE A 1142 -26.95 4.37 31.82
N VAL A 1143 -28.06 4.94 31.33
CA VAL A 1143 -28.45 6.33 31.56
C VAL A 1143 -29.48 6.37 32.68
N GLU A 1144 -29.12 6.88 33.86
CA GLU A 1144 -30.04 7.06 34.99
C GLU A 1144 -30.46 8.52 35.13
N LYS A 1145 -31.74 8.80 35.40
CA LYS A 1145 -32.19 10.13 35.85
C LYS A 1145 -31.64 10.41 37.25
N ALA A 1146 -31.19 11.63 37.52
CA ALA A 1146 -30.74 12.02 38.86
C ALA A 1146 -31.94 12.25 39.80
N ASP A 1147 -32.13 11.34 40.76
CA ASP A 1147 -33.18 11.47 41.78
C ASP A 1147 -33.03 12.73 42.64
N SER A 1148 -34.16 13.40 42.91
CA SER A 1148 -34.22 14.72 43.52
C SER A 1148 -34.14 14.73 45.06
N LEU A 1149 -33.53 13.72 45.69
CA LEU A 1149 -33.38 13.60 47.14
C LEU A 1149 -31.91 13.67 47.53
N GLY A 1150 -31.50 14.86 47.97
CA GLY A 1150 -30.09 15.18 48.18
C GLY A 1150 -29.43 14.37 49.29
N ASN A 1151 -28.34 13.69 48.96
CA ASN A 1151 -27.33 13.26 49.93
C ASN A 1151 -25.95 13.82 49.52
N LYS A 1152 -25.13 14.24 50.48
CA LYS A 1152 -24.02 15.20 50.23
C LYS A 1152 -22.76 14.64 49.54
N ASN A 1153 -22.82 13.45 48.93
CA ASN A 1153 -21.70 12.78 48.24
C ASN A 1153 -21.91 12.61 46.71
N HIS A 1154 -22.84 13.36 46.08
CA HIS A 1154 -23.19 13.19 44.66
C HIS A 1154 -22.25 13.92 43.67
N THR A 1155 -21.03 13.41 43.48
CA THR A 1155 -20.18 13.72 42.31
C THR A 1155 -19.66 12.46 41.62
N THR A 1156 -20.53 11.46 41.45
CA THR A 1156 -20.14 10.13 40.99
C THR A 1156 -20.55 9.82 39.56
N MET A 1157 -19.80 10.43 38.65
CA MET A 1157 -19.40 9.97 37.31
C MET A 1157 -18.69 8.58 37.36
N LEU A 1158 -18.94 7.78 38.40
CA LEU A 1158 -18.07 6.71 38.89
C LEU A 1158 -18.37 5.35 38.26
N GLY A 1159 -19.43 5.22 37.46
CA GLY A 1159 -19.61 4.05 36.59
C GLY A 1159 -18.62 4.10 35.42
N LEU A 1160 -18.69 5.16 34.60
CA LEU A 1160 -17.73 5.41 33.52
C LEU A 1160 -16.31 5.66 34.07
N LEU A 1161 -16.11 6.42 35.16
CA LEU A 1161 -14.77 6.67 35.70
C LEU A 1161 -14.17 5.56 36.57
N SER A 1162 -14.91 4.74 37.32
CA SER A 1162 -14.22 3.62 38.01
C SER A 1162 -13.60 2.64 37.01
N ALA A 1163 -14.09 2.65 35.76
CA ALA A 1163 -13.55 1.93 34.63
C ALA A 1163 -12.60 2.74 33.71
N VAL A 1164 -12.46 4.08 33.83
CA VAL A 1164 -11.63 4.89 32.89
C VAL A 1164 -10.87 6.07 33.52
N GLY A 1165 -10.95 6.28 34.84
CA GLY A 1165 -10.15 7.29 35.54
C GLY A 1165 -9.67 6.82 36.92
N PRO A 1166 -8.77 7.60 37.55
CA PRO A 1166 -8.15 7.19 38.79
C PRO A 1166 -9.18 7.11 39.93
N LYS A 1167 -9.16 5.99 40.67
CA LYS A 1167 -9.69 5.96 42.03
C LYS A 1167 -8.86 6.92 42.88
N ALA A 1168 -9.44 8.04 43.25
CA ALA A 1168 -8.88 8.95 44.24
C ALA A 1168 -9.13 8.40 45.66
N ASP A 1169 -8.45 7.30 45.99
CA ASP A 1169 -8.30 6.83 47.38
C ASP A 1169 -6.92 7.31 47.86
N GLY A 1170 -6.85 8.41 48.62
CA GLY A 1170 -5.55 8.95 49.03
C GLY A 1170 -5.46 10.36 49.61
N ILE A 1171 -6.55 11.00 50.08
CA ILE A 1171 -6.50 12.03 51.14
C ILE A 1171 -7.71 11.80 52.05
N ASP A 1172 -7.42 11.65 53.35
CA ASP A 1172 -8.29 11.38 54.51
C ASP A 1172 -9.14 10.08 54.51
#